data_AF-A0A364JWM7-F1
#
_entry.id   AF-A0A364JWM7-F1
#
_cell.length_a   1.000
_cell.length_b   1.000
_cell.length_c   1.000
_cell.angle_alpha   90.00
_cell.angle_beta   90.00
_cell.angle_gamma   90.00
#
_symmetry.space_group_name_H-M   'P 1'
#
loop_
_entity.id
_entity.type
_entity.pdbx_description
1 polymer ?
#
loop_
_entity_poly.entity_id
_entity_poly.type
_entity_poly.pdbx_seq_one_letter_code
_entity_poly.pdbx_strand_id
1 'polypeptide(L)'
;MRALILTNQLAVYAGSEIVALEVAETFLELGCDVDLFAGFIGEPIKSDLSRLSVKFGLVDDCPDPFSYDIIWSQHHILPYLLSKYYSDDKPWPFIANISLSPFEPYELPGAIASAPGITIANSYETLENLVSFGIAPEKIKIFHNAAPNRFIFSRQHRIDIGTVAIISNHTPQEVLDAGKLLERTGIKVEHIGLPSEQIRITPEVLSRYDAVITIGKTVQYCILSETPVFIYDKWGGPGWLTENNHRTAEMLNFSGRCSPSKKTPDEISSQLTDGYSEAINAIQKIKKAHGQKYELRPYLSKLIKMATLNGQTRKVDHPTAKIICREGVASGQTLQYFRTNQEGSLYMAKDSIELSEKIGQLHDAILNNERKILKKIDSYSNEQLLIKQIDRLNEEILSRDIIINKLREERQKDKQKYNEEIRQLLETSTELEKYNNIILSSRSWKLTQPLRAFRRSFQRLRSNDKTKNTISLSALLNPTRMRNGARYLARGDIKGLLERLKYSFRERATINSIQKIQNNSEATWAIMSTPHTIFIAQSIADHLKTRGIDASVMTSAPASFNHDIYIVLCAQMFDRLPPNERRILFQLEQSVSSRWFSKKYISDLENSLAIFDYSLTNIEFLQNKGIRYPHVHYIPIGLSSSNISVNNPAEKEYDFLFYGDSNSSPRRRHFLSKLQEKFSVVVYNNLFGEDMHNAIRKAKVVVNIHYYEGALLETPRIQECLSLGTPVLSEGAKDQYDYPELNGAVRFFNENSVEDMLLQAETILADIDNYVESLSHSAKRSTERFAFMLDRALVALGLLPVEKLQENLPYIPHDSNTIALSLPETISRRKALMESMPRSAVIFDGARYSPGWIGCGLSFKLLAMYALAKNFDYLTVFEDDALLPDQYESKMSEIIGYLTTRSDKWDIFSGLMAEVHPDTKILSVEVHDGIMYATVDRMVSSVCNIYNKSALGLLSKWDPTNHDVVKNAFDRYLQNLPNLHVVVAIPFIAGHREELNSTLWGFQNERYGPMIAQAEKQLQELAEQWLKKNEQSVLVS
;
A
#
# COMPACT_ATOMS: atom_id res chain seq x y z
N MET A 1 -27.73 -18.62 -36.09
CA MET A 1 -26.40 -18.27 -35.55
C MET A 1 -26.35 -18.84 -34.14
N ARG A 2 -25.30 -19.59 -33.79
CA ARG A 2 -25.10 -20.15 -32.46
C ARG A 2 -24.20 -19.22 -31.64
N ALA A 3 -24.66 -18.82 -30.46
CA ALA A 3 -23.98 -17.90 -29.56
C ALA A 3 -23.65 -18.61 -28.23
N LEU A 4 -22.41 -18.45 -27.78
CA LEU A 4 -21.96 -18.94 -26.47
C LEU A 4 -21.71 -17.77 -25.53
N ILE A 5 -22.24 -17.84 -24.32
CA ILE A 5 -22.01 -16.86 -23.26
C ILE A 5 -21.24 -17.53 -22.12
N LEU A 6 -20.11 -16.94 -21.75
CA LEU A 6 -19.23 -17.43 -20.70
C LEU A 6 -19.07 -16.38 -19.60
N THR A 7 -19.23 -16.81 -18.35
CA THR A 7 -18.93 -16.00 -17.17
C THR A 7 -18.50 -16.86 -15.98
N ASN A 8 -17.99 -16.26 -14.90
CA ASN A 8 -17.42 -17.02 -13.79
C ASN A 8 -18.49 -17.52 -12.84
N GLN A 9 -19.49 -16.69 -12.56
CA GLN A 9 -20.56 -17.02 -11.63
C GLN A 9 -21.91 -16.54 -12.16
N LEU A 10 -22.96 -17.28 -11.83
CA LEU A 10 -24.37 -16.92 -12.04
C LEU A 10 -25.16 -17.37 -10.81
N ALA A 11 -24.94 -16.66 -9.70
CA ALA A 11 -25.56 -16.98 -8.43
C ALA A 11 -26.32 -15.79 -7.84
N VAL A 12 -25.84 -14.55 -7.97
CA VAL A 12 -26.44 -13.37 -7.33
C VAL A 12 -26.80 -12.31 -8.37
N TYR A 13 -27.80 -11.46 -8.07
CA TYR A 13 -28.14 -10.32 -8.93
C TYR A 13 -27.12 -9.19 -8.76
N ALA A 14 -25.94 -9.38 -9.34
CA ALA A 14 -24.87 -8.39 -9.41
C ALA A 14 -24.59 -7.98 -10.86
N GLY A 15 -23.76 -6.94 -11.02
CA GLY A 15 -23.60 -6.24 -12.30
C GLY A 15 -23.12 -7.13 -13.44
N SER A 16 -22.21 -8.08 -13.20
CA SER A 16 -21.63 -8.92 -14.26
C SER A 16 -22.58 -10.03 -14.72
N GLU A 17 -23.28 -10.61 -13.74
CA GLU A 17 -24.18 -11.75 -13.85
C GLU A 17 -25.46 -11.34 -14.57
N ILE A 18 -26.01 -10.17 -14.19
CA ILE A 18 -27.15 -9.59 -14.91
C ILE A 18 -26.75 -9.26 -16.36
N VAL A 19 -25.55 -8.73 -16.62
CA VAL A 19 -25.12 -8.49 -18.01
C VAL A 19 -25.09 -9.80 -18.81
N ALA A 20 -24.55 -10.88 -18.25
CA ALA A 20 -24.53 -12.18 -18.94
C ALA A 20 -25.95 -12.70 -19.23
N LEU A 21 -26.86 -12.60 -18.26
CA LEU A 21 -28.25 -13.00 -18.38
C LEU A 21 -29.01 -12.18 -19.44
N GLU A 22 -28.88 -10.86 -19.41
CA GLU A 22 -29.56 -9.95 -20.33
C GLU A 22 -29.02 -10.05 -21.76
N VAL A 23 -27.73 -10.33 -21.91
CA VAL A 23 -27.13 -10.64 -23.21
C VAL A 23 -27.70 -11.94 -23.77
N ALA A 24 -27.92 -12.96 -22.94
CA ALA A 24 -28.55 -14.21 -23.35
C ALA A 24 -29.98 -13.98 -23.86
N GLU A 25 -30.79 -13.27 -23.08
CA GLU A 25 -32.16 -12.90 -23.43
C GLU A 25 -32.19 -12.10 -24.75
N THR A 26 -31.33 -11.09 -24.88
CA THR A 26 -31.32 -10.23 -26.06
C THR A 26 -30.82 -10.97 -27.31
N PHE A 27 -29.89 -11.93 -27.19
CA PHE A 27 -29.51 -12.79 -28.30
C PHE A 27 -30.64 -13.72 -28.74
N LEU A 28 -31.41 -14.29 -27.80
CA LEU A 28 -32.62 -15.06 -28.12
C LEU A 28 -33.65 -14.20 -28.87
N GLU A 29 -33.90 -12.97 -28.41
CA GLU A 29 -34.79 -12.00 -29.08
C GLU A 29 -34.33 -11.63 -30.50
N LEU A 30 -33.03 -11.76 -30.78
CA LEU A 30 -32.42 -11.53 -32.08
C LEU A 30 -32.38 -12.79 -32.96
N GLY A 31 -32.94 -13.91 -32.49
CA GLY A 31 -33.04 -15.17 -33.24
C GLY A 31 -31.78 -16.03 -33.21
N CYS A 32 -30.88 -15.83 -32.25
CA CYS A 32 -29.74 -16.72 -32.02
C CYS A 32 -30.16 -17.97 -31.24
N ASP A 33 -29.47 -19.08 -31.50
CA ASP A 33 -29.44 -20.26 -30.63
C ASP A 33 -28.38 -20.02 -29.54
N VAL A 34 -28.78 -19.99 -28.25
CA VAL A 34 -27.94 -19.48 -27.16
C VAL A 34 -27.64 -20.56 -26.13
N ASP A 35 -26.34 -20.77 -25.91
CA ASP A 35 -25.79 -21.58 -24.83
C ASP A 35 -25.09 -20.67 -23.82
N LEU A 36 -25.26 -20.93 -22.53
CA LEU A 36 -24.69 -20.13 -21.45
C LEU A 36 -24.01 -21.03 -20.41
N PHE A 37 -22.72 -20.84 -20.19
CA PHE A 37 -21.94 -21.68 -19.30
C PHE A 37 -21.14 -20.85 -18.29
N ALA A 38 -21.09 -21.31 -17.05
CA ALA A 38 -20.40 -20.59 -15.99
C ALA A 38 -19.51 -21.48 -15.11
N GLY A 39 -18.57 -20.86 -14.40
CA GLY A 39 -17.77 -21.56 -13.40
C GLY A 39 -18.59 -22.06 -12.23
N PHE A 40 -19.59 -21.28 -11.81
CA PHE A 40 -20.54 -21.62 -10.74
C PHE A 40 -21.95 -21.09 -11.07
N ILE A 41 -22.99 -21.85 -10.73
CA ILE A 41 -24.40 -21.48 -10.94
C ILE A 41 -25.19 -21.74 -9.66
N GLY A 42 -25.91 -20.73 -9.16
CA GLY A 42 -26.66 -20.79 -7.91
C GLY A 42 -27.96 -19.97 -7.95
N GLU A 43 -28.75 -20.04 -6.88
CA GLU A 43 -29.97 -19.23 -6.71
C GLU A 43 -29.62 -17.81 -6.25
N PRO A 44 -30.38 -16.78 -6.69
CA PRO A 44 -31.65 -16.88 -7.44
C PRO A 44 -31.54 -16.94 -8.98
N ILE A 45 -30.37 -16.70 -9.57
CA ILE A 45 -30.23 -16.63 -11.04
C ILE A 45 -30.53 -17.96 -11.73
N LYS A 46 -30.21 -19.09 -11.08
CA LYS A 46 -30.52 -20.43 -11.62
C LYS A 46 -32.01 -20.61 -11.91
N SER A 47 -32.89 -20.09 -11.05
CA SER A 47 -34.33 -20.09 -11.29
C SER A 47 -34.72 -19.29 -12.54
N ASP A 48 -34.09 -18.14 -12.77
CA ASP A 48 -34.32 -17.33 -13.97
C ASP A 48 -33.83 -18.04 -15.24
N LEU A 49 -32.63 -18.63 -15.21
CA LEU A 49 -32.10 -19.41 -16.33
C LEU A 49 -33.00 -20.59 -16.70
N SER A 50 -33.58 -21.26 -15.69
CA SER A 50 -34.48 -22.40 -15.89
C SER A 50 -35.79 -22.03 -16.58
N ARG A 51 -36.18 -20.74 -16.55
CA ARG A 51 -37.36 -20.21 -17.26
C ARG A 51 -37.05 -19.76 -18.68
N LEU A 52 -35.77 -19.61 -19.03
CA LEU A 52 -35.33 -19.22 -20.36
C LEU A 52 -35.14 -20.45 -21.25
N SER A 53 -35.43 -20.31 -22.54
CA SER A 53 -35.13 -21.33 -23.55
C SER A 53 -33.64 -21.30 -23.94
N VAL A 54 -32.74 -21.38 -22.96
CA VAL A 54 -31.28 -21.47 -23.15
C VAL A 54 -30.75 -22.78 -22.57
N LYS A 55 -29.76 -23.36 -23.24
CA LYS A 55 -28.99 -24.45 -22.61
C LYS A 55 -27.98 -23.83 -21.65
N PHE A 56 -28.01 -24.23 -20.39
CA PHE A 56 -27.02 -23.76 -19.42
C PHE A 56 -26.39 -24.87 -18.58
N GLY A 57 -25.19 -24.63 -18.08
CA GLY A 57 -24.45 -25.61 -17.27
C GLY A 57 -23.12 -25.10 -16.75
N LEU A 58 -22.36 -25.98 -16.10
CA LEU A 58 -21.00 -25.66 -15.67
C LEU A 58 -20.07 -25.64 -16.87
N VAL A 59 -19.06 -24.78 -16.85
CA VAL A 59 -18.14 -24.60 -17.98
C VAL A 59 -17.40 -25.89 -18.40
N ASP A 60 -17.29 -26.89 -17.52
CA ASP A 60 -16.73 -28.20 -17.91
C ASP A 60 -17.64 -29.01 -18.82
N ASP A 61 -18.95 -28.76 -18.77
CA ASP A 61 -19.96 -29.37 -19.62
C ASP A 61 -20.20 -28.56 -20.90
N CYS A 62 -19.45 -27.48 -21.09
CA CYS A 62 -19.55 -26.65 -22.28
C CYS A 62 -19.15 -27.45 -23.53
N PRO A 63 -19.98 -27.48 -24.59
CA PRO A 63 -19.61 -28.03 -25.88
C PRO A 63 -18.38 -27.35 -26.48
N ASP A 64 -17.82 -27.95 -27.52
CA ASP A 64 -16.67 -27.41 -28.25
C ASP A 64 -16.89 -25.93 -28.63
N PRO A 65 -16.08 -24.99 -28.10
CA PRO A 65 -16.26 -23.55 -28.35
C PRO A 65 -16.09 -23.20 -29.84
N PHE A 66 -15.44 -24.04 -30.64
CA PHE A 66 -15.32 -23.85 -32.09
C PHE A 66 -16.60 -24.20 -32.87
N SER A 67 -17.64 -24.75 -32.21
CA SER A 67 -18.95 -25.04 -32.81
C SER A 67 -19.93 -23.86 -32.81
N TYR A 68 -19.50 -22.71 -32.28
CA TYR A 68 -20.29 -21.49 -32.18
C TYR A 68 -19.83 -20.46 -33.21
N ASP A 69 -20.75 -19.56 -33.60
CA ASP A 69 -20.45 -18.47 -34.52
C ASP A 69 -19.87 -17.25 -33.78
N ILE A 70 -20.38 -17.01 -32.57
CA ILE A 70 -20.04 -15.88 -31.71
C ILE A 70 -19.88 -16.34 -30.25
N ILE A 71 -18.87 -15.81 -29.56
CA ILE A 71 -18.64 -16.04 -28.13
C ILE A 71 -18.60 -14.70 -27.40
N TRP A 72 -19.47 -14.54 -26.40
CA TRP A 72 -19.41 -13.49 -25.39
C TRP A 72 -18.64 -14.01 -24.16
N SER A 73 -17.42 -13.51 -23.94
CA SER A 73 -16.51 -14.05 -22.92
C SER A 73 -16.21 -13.03 -21.81
N GLN A 74 -16.81 -13.22 -20.64
CA GLN A 74 -16.48 -12.49 -19.40
C GLN A 74 -15.44 -13.26 -18.56
N HIS A 75 -14.72 -12.54 -17.69
CA HIS A 75 -13.85 -13.10 -16.65
C HIS A 75 -12.76 -14.06 -17.13
N HIS A 76 -12.33 -13.92 -18.40
CA HIS A 76 -11.18 -14.62 -18.95
C HIS A 76 -11.26 -16.15 -18.91
N ILE A 77 -12.46 -16.71 -19.08
CA ILE A 77 -12.74 -18.16 -19.02
C ILE A 77 -12.55 -18.87 -20.35
N LEU A 78 -12.77 -18.18 -21.48
CA LEU A 78 -12.64 -18.78 -22.80
C LEU A 78 -11.27 -19.47 -23.04
N PRO A 79 -10.12 -18.93 -22.60
CA PRO A 79 -8.84 -19.61 -22.74
C PRO A 79 -8.81 -21.03 -22.15
N TYR A 80 -9.49 -21.26 -21.01
CA TYR A 80 -9.59 -22.58 -20.39
C TYR A 80 -10.24 -23.60 -21.34
N LEU A 81 -11.37 -23.23 -21.95
CA LEU A 81 -12.05 -24.08 -22.94
C LEU A 81 -11.19 -24.27 -24.20
N LEU A 82 -10.57 -23.21 -24.70
CA LEU A 82 -9.73 -23.30 -25.90
C LEU A 82 -8.54 -24.23 -25.68
N SER A 83 -7.97 -24.29 -24.48
CA SER A 83 -6.87 -25.21 -24.16
C SER A 83 -7.26 -26.69 -24.26
N LYS A 84 -8.55 -27.01 -24.07
CA LYS A 84 -9.09 -28.37 -24.18
C LYS A 84 -9.43 -28.77 -25.61
N TYR A 85 -9.96 -27.84 -26.40
CA TYR A 85 -10.60 -28.15 -27.70
C TYR A 85 -9.84 -27.67 -28.95
N TYR A 86 -8.75 -26.92 -28.78
CA TYR A 86 -8.00 -26.33 -29.90
C TYR A 86 -7.41 -27.37 -30.85
N SER A 87 -7.60 -27.12 -32.15
CA SER A 87 -6.94 -27.81 -33.25
C SER A 87 -6.69 -26.84 -34.41
N ASP A 88 -5.57 -26.99 -35.11
CA ASP A 88 -5.13 -26.06 -36.17
C ASP A 88 -6.10 -25.96 -37.37
N ASP A 89 -6.95 -26.97 -37.56
CA ASP A 89 -7.84 -27.08 -38.72
C ASP A 89 -9.21 -26.43 -38.50
N LYS A 90 -9.55 -26.00 -37.27
CA LYS A 90 -10.86 -25.44 -36.96
C LYS A 90 -10.91 -23.91 -37.20
N PRO A 91 -11.96 -23.39 -37.86
CA PRO A 91 -12.16 -21.95 -37.95
C PRO A 91 -12.53 -21.38 -36.56
N TRP A 92 -11.97 -20.23 -36.22
CA TRP A 92 -12.25 -19.56 -34.95
C TRP A 92 -13.62 -18.87 -34.96
N PRO A 93 -14.36 -18.90 -33.84
CA PRO A 93 -15.56 -18.08 -33.65
C PRO A 93 -15.20 -16.60 -33.61
N PHE A 94 -16.21 -15.72 -33.80
CA PHE A 94 -16.03 -14.30 -33.49
C PHE A 94 -16.08 -14.09 -31.97
N ILE A 95 -15.01 -13.58 -31.39
CA ILE A 95 -14.89 -13.45 -29.93
C ILE A 95 -15.14 -12.01 -29.49
N ALA A 96 -16.14 -11.82 -28.63
CA ALA A 96 -16.35 -10.59 -27.87
C ALA A 96 -15.77 -10.78 -26.46
N ASN A 97 -14.59 -10.23 -26.21
CA ASN A 97 -13.94 -10.25 -24.89
C ASN A 97 -14.49 -9.10 -24.04
N ILE A 98 -15.04 -9.39 -22.86
CA ILE A 98 -15.82 -8.43 -22.10
C ILE A 98 -15.09 -8.04 -20.82
N SER A 99 -14.93 -6.74 -20.61
CA SER A 99 -14.47 -6.16 -19.35
C SER A 99 -15.50 -5.13 -18.86
N LEU A 100 -16.03 -5.38 -17.67
CA LEU A 100 -17.01 -4.58 -16.95
C LEU A 100 -16.40 -3.79 -15.77
N SER A 101 -15.10 -3.90 -15.51
CA SER A 101 -14.39 -3.24 -14.44
C SER A 101 -12.88 -3.17 -14.70
N PRO A 102 -12.23 -2.00 -14.52
CA PRO A 102 -10.77 -1.92 -14.55
C PRO A 102 -10.12 -2.50 -13.27
N PHE A 103 -10.92 -2.84 -12.26
CA PHE A 103 -10.47 -3.27 -10.95
C PHE A 103 -10.61 -4.78 -10.71
N GLU A 104 -11.32 -5.49 -11.58
CA GLU A 104 -11.55 -6.93 -11.43
C GLU A 104 -10.38 -7.72 -12.04
N PRO A 105 -9.56 -8.44 -11.23
CA PRO A 105 -8.38 -9.13 -11.75
C PRO A 105 -8.71 -10.18 -12.84
N TYR A 106 -9.90 -10.78 -12.80
CA TYR A 106 -10.34 -11.74 -13.82
C TYR A 106 -10.67 -11.10 -15.17
N GLU A 107 -10.71 -9.78 -15.27
CA GLU A 107 -10.97 -9.07 -16.52
C GLU A 107 -9.71 -8.48 -17.16
N LEU A 108 -8.53 -8.78 -16.58
CA LEU A 108 -7.26 -8.37 -17.17
C LEU A 108 -7.12 -8.97 -18.58
N PRO A 109 -6.76 -8.14 -19.58
CA PRO A 109 -6.66 -8.63 -20.94
C PRO A 109 -5.42 -9.50 -21.09
N GLY A 110 -5.59 -10.65 -21.73
CA GLY A 110 -4.50 -11.56 -22.03
C GLY A 110 -4.36 -11.87 -23.51
N ALA A 111 -3.73 -12.98 -23.87
CA ALA A 111 -3.43 -13.28 -25.28
C ALA A 111 -4.70 -13.47 -26.12
N ILE A 112 -5.80 -13.87 -25.48
CA ILE A 112 -7.14 -13.97 -26.08
C ILE A 112 -7.64 -12.65 -26.70
N ALA A 113 -7.16 -11.48 -26.24
CA ALA A 113 -7.48 -10.19 -26.86
C ALA A 113 -6.92 -10.05 -28.29
N SER A 114 -5.96 -10.91 -28.67
CA SER A 114 -5.44 -10.99 -30.05
C SER A 114 -6.27 -11.91 -30.95
N ALA A 115 -7.26 -12.63 -30.41
CA ALA A 115 -8.11 -13.52 -31.18
C ALA A 115 -9.05 -12.74 -32.13
N PRO A 116 -9.66 -13.40 -33.14
CA PRO A 116 -10.48 -12.76 -34.15
C PRO A 116 -11.78 -12.27 -33.52
N GLY A 117 -11.87 -10.96 -33.28
CA GLY A 117 -12.90 -10.46 -32.40
C GLY A 117 -12.76 -8.98 -32.04
N ILE A 118 -13.42 -8.62 -30.95
CA ILE A 118 -13.43 -7.27 -30.39
C ILE A 118 -13.41 -7.34 -28.87
N THR A 119 -12.86 -6.31 -28.24
CA THR A 119 -12.96 -6.11 -26.79
C THR A 119 -14.08 -5.13 -26.49
N ILE A 120 -14.90 -5.43 -25.49
CA ILE A 120 -16.02 -4.59 -25.07
C ILE A 120 -15.74 -4.09 -23.65
N ALA A 121 -15.76 -2.78 -23.48
CA ALA A 121 -15.58 -2.09 -22.21
C ALA A 121 -16.91 -1.49 -21.75
N ASN A 122 -17.26 -1.59 -20.48
CA ASN A 122 -18.47 -0.93 -19.96
C ASN A 122 -18.37 0.60 -19.87
N SER A 123 -17.18 1.19 -19.79
CA SER A 123 -16.99 2.63 -19.64
C SER A 123 -15.70 3.12 -20.30
N TYR A 124 -15.52 4.44 -20.32
CA TYR A 124 -14.25 5.06 -20.74
C TYR A 124 -13.10 4.71 -19.79
N GLU A 125 -13.35 4.67 -18.48
CA GLU A 125 -12.36 4.23 -17.48
C GLU A 125 -11.82 2.83 -17.77
N THR A 126 -12.71 1.89 -18.12
CA THR A 126 -12.32 0.52 -18.47
C THR A 126 -11.58 0.48 -19.81
N LEU A 127 -12.01 1.28 -20.80
CA LEU A 127 -11.29 1.40 -22.07
C LEU A 127 -9.86 1.91 -21.86
N GLU A 128 -9.66 2.98 -21.10
CA GLU A 128 -8.34 3.54 -20.81
C GLU A 128 -7.44 2.52 -20.13
N ASN A 129 -7.98 1.76 -19.18
CA ASN A 129 -7.28 0.66 -18.53
C ASN A 129 -6.85 -0.42 -19.54
N LEU A 130 -7.75 -0.86 -20.42
CA LEU A 130 -7.44 -1.87 -21.45
C LEU A 130 -6.40 -1.38 -22.46
N VAL A 131 -6.42 -0.10 -22.84
CA VAL A 131 -5.39 0.52 -23.68
C VAL A 131 -4.04 0.51 -22.98
N SER A 132 -3.99 0.78 -21.67
CA SER A 132 -2.75 0.73 -20.90
C SER A 132 -2.09 -0.66 -20.87
N PHE A 133 -2.87 -1.73 -21.07
CA PHE A 133 -2.38 -3.10 -21.24
C PHE A 133 -1.99 -3.47 -22.67
N GLY A 134 -2.05 -2.54 -23.61
CA GLY A 134 -1.61 -2.71 -24.99
C GLY A 134 -2.66 -3.24 -25.96
N ILE A 135 -3.95 -3.22 -25.60
CA ILE A 135 -5.02 -3.43 -26.59
C ILE A 135 -5.17 -2.18 -27.44
N ALA A 136 -5.12 -2.35 -28.76
CA ALA A 136 -5.28 -1.25 -29.71
C ALA A 136 -6.67 -0.59 -29.55
N PRO A 137 -6.77 0.75 -29.39
CA PRO A 137 -8.04 1.45 -29.12
C PRO A 137 -9.16 1.12 -30.13
N GLU A 138 -8.83 0.91 -31.40
CA GLU A 138 -9.77 0.57 -32.46
C GLU A 138 -10.43 -0.81 -32.27
N LYS A 139 -9.79 -1.71 -31.52
CA LYS A 139 -10.33 -3.03 -31.12
C LYS A 139 -11.21 -2.96 -29.87
N ILE A 140 -11.37 -1.80 -29.25
CA ILE A 140 -12.20 -1.64 -28.05
C ILE A 140 -13.49 -0.90 -28.42
N LYS A 141 -14.64 -1.36 -27.92
CA LYS A 141 -15.92 -0.65 -28.00
C LYS A 141 -16.51 -0.46 -26.62
N ILE A 142 -16.94 0.77 -26.35
CA ILE A 142 -17.69 1.07 -25.13
C ILE A 142 -19.16 0.75 -25.37
N PHE A 143 -19.76 -0.05 -24.48
CA PHE A 143 -21.19 -0.37 -24.53
C PHE A 143 -22.01 0.19 -23.36
N HIS A 144 -21.39 0.99 -22.49
CA HIS A 144 -22.07 1.78 -21.46
C HIS A 144 -22.94 0.99 -20.47
N ASN A 145 -22.64 -0.31 -20.25
CA ASN A 145 -23.51 -1.21 -19.49
C ASN A 145 -24.96 -1.20 -19.99
N ALA A 146 -25.13 -1.15 -21.32
CA ALA A 146 -26.42 -1.03 -21.97
C ALA A 146 -27.47 -2.02 -21.44
N ALA A 147 -28.71 -1.55 -21.45
CA ALA A 147 -29.87 -2.21 -20.88
C ALA A 147 -30.82 -2.74 -21.97
N PRO A 148 -31.56 -3.83 -21.69
CA PRO A 148 -32.55 -4.37 -22.61
C PRO A 148 -33.64 -3.37 -22.98
N ASN A 149 -34.20 -3.51 -24.19
CA ASN A 149 -35.21 -2.58 -24.72
C ASN A 149 -36.49 -2.51 -23.87
N ARG A 150 -36.79 -3.51 -23.03
CA ARG A 150 -37.94 -3.49 -22.10
C ARG A 150 -37.89 -2.34 -21.09
N PHE A 151 -36.73 -1.74 -20.84
CA PHE A 151 -36.62 -0.55 -19.99
C PHE A 151 -36.93 0.77 -20.72
N ILE A 152 -37.17 0.73 -22.04
CA ILE A 152 -37.47 1.92 -22.83
C ILE A 152 -38.96 2.22 -22.76
N PHE A 153 -39.35 3.10 -21.84
CA PHE A 153 -40.71 3.62 -21.77
C PHE A 153 -40.71 5.01 -21.12
N SER A 154 -41.72 5.81 -21.42
CA SER A 154 -41.90 7.11 -20.76
C SER A 154 -42.76 6.96 -19.52
N ARG A 155 -42.50 7.80 -18.53
CA ARG A 155 -43.09 7.68 -17.20
C ARG A 155 -43.94 8.88 -16.84
N GLN A 156 -45.07 8.64 -16.19
CA GLN A 156 -45.81 9.69 -15.49
C GLN A 156 -45.21 9.88 -14.09
N HIS A 157 -44.88 11.12 -13.76
CA HIS A 157 -44.25 11.49 -12.50
C HIS A 157 -45.26 12.12 -11.55
N ARG A 158 -45.10 11.84 -10.25
CA ARG A 158 -45.79 12.59 -9.20
C ARG A 158 -45.15 13.97 -9.05
N ILE A 159 -45.93 14.93 -8.52
CA ILE A 159 -45.42 16.27 -8.19
C ILE A 159 -44.43 16.15 -7.03
N ASP A 160 -44.84 15.47 -5.96
CA ASP A 160 -44.01 15.23 -4.78
C ASP A 160 -43.51 13.78 -4.74
N ILE A 161 -42.30 13.61 -4.22
CA ILE A 161 -41.69 12.30 -4.01
C ILE A 161 -42.42 11.55 -2.89
N GLY A 162 -42.96 10.37 -3.19
CA GLY A 162 -43.68 9.55 -2.19
C GLY A 162 -43.02 8.19 -1.91
N THR A 163 -42.21 7.69 -2.85
CA THR A 163 -41.60 6.36 -2.77
C THR A 163 -40.16 6.37 -3.30
N VAL A 164 -39.22 5.81 -2.53
CA VAL A 164 -37.79 5.74 -2.88
C VAL A 164 -37.28 4.30 -2.75
N ALA A 165 -36.57 3.80 -3.75
CA ALA A 165 -35.81 2.55 -3.61
C ALA A 165 -34.32 2.82 -3.43
N ILE A 166 -33.71 2.14 -2.45
CA ILE A 166 -32.26 2.02 -2.31
C ILE A 166 -31.86 0.69 -2.94
N ILE A 167 -31.17 0.73 -4.08
CA ILE A 167 -30.80 -0.48 -4.84
C ILE A 167 -29.28 -0.62 -4.82
N SER A 168 -28.76 -1.44 -3.90
CA SER A 168 -27.32 -1.73 -3.80
C SER A 168 -27.04 -3.01 -3.01
N ASN A 169 -25.93 -3.69 -3.36
CA ASN A 169 -25.38 -4.81 -2.60
C ASN A 169 -24.28 -4.37 -1.59
N HIS A 170 -24.00 -3.07 -1.51
CA HIS A 170 -22.95 -2.49 -0.68
C HIS A 170 -23.41 -1.19 0.01
N THR A 171 -24.69 -1.14 0.37
CA THR A 171 -25.33 0.07 0.91
C THR A 171 -24.58 0.60 2.13
N PRO A 172 -24.03 1.82 2.10
CA PRO A 172 -23.33 2.39 3.23
C PRO A 172 -24.31 2.89 4.29
N GLN A 173 -23.86 2.97 5.54
CA GLN A 173 -24.70 3.27 6.70
C GLN A 173 -25.40 4.64 6.56
N GLU A 174 -24.71 5.64 6.02
CA GLU A 174 -25.27 6.98 5.80
C GLU A 174 -26.50 7.00 4.87
N VAL A 175 -26.59 6.08 3.90
CA VAL A 175 -27.74 5.96 3.00
C VAL A 175 -28.91 5.27 3.70
N LEU A 176 -28.65 4.26 4.53
CA LEU A 176 -29.67 3.61 5.34
C LEU A 176 -30.29 4.59 6.35
N ASP A 177 -29.46 5.42 6.97
CA ASP A 177 -29.92 6.43 7.92
C ASP A 177 -30.66 7.57 7.23
N ALA A 178 -30.24 7.98 6.03
CA ALA A 178 -31.03 8.91 5.20
C ALA A 178 -32.41 8.32 4.84
N GLY A 179 -32.48 7.02 4.54
CA GLY A 179 -33.74 6.31 4.32
C GLY A 179 -34.69 6.45 5.52
N LYS A 180 -34.20 6.26 6.75
CA LYS A 180 -35.00 6.45 7.97
C LYS A 180 -35.46 7.90 8.16
N LEU A 181 -34.66 8.89 7.74
CA LEU A 181 -35.06 10.30 7.79
C LEU A 181 -36.20 10.60 6.81
N LEU A 182 -36.13 10.06 5.60
CA LEU A 182 -37.20 10.17 4.60
C LEU A 182 -38.50 9.49 5.08
N GLU A 183 -38.41 8.34 5.74
CA GLU A 183 -39.59 7.68 6.31
C GLU A 183 -40.30 8.54 7.36
N ARG A 184 -39.56 9.34 8.14
CA ARG A 184 -40.15 10.27 9.13
C ARG A 184 -40.90 11.43 8.49
N THR A 185 -40.61 11.77 7.23
CA THR A 185 -41.33 12.80 6.48
C THR A 185 -42.53 12.24 5.69
N GLY A 186 -42.79 10.94 5.80
CA GLY A 186 -43.91 10.26 5.14
C GLY A 186 -43.57 9.63 3.77
N ILE A 187 -42.29 9.66 3.36
CA ILE A 187 -41.82 9.03 2.12
C ILE A 187 -41.55 7.55 2.40
N LYS A 188 -42.15 6.64 1.62
CA LYS A 188 -41.89 5.20 1.77
C LYS A 188 -40.53 4.85 1.17
N VAL A 189 -39.66 4.22 1.95
CA VAL A 189 -38.34 3.76 1.49
C VAL A 189 -38.29 2.23 1.47
N GLU A 190 -37.74 1.65 0.40
CA GLU A 190 -37.52 0.20 0.29
C GLU A 190 -36.06 -0.10 -0.08
N HIS A 191 -35.47 -1.10 0.56
CA HIS A 191 -34.08 -1.51 0.32
C HIS A 191 -34.04 -2.84 -0.44
N ILE A 192 -33.39 -2.83 -1.60
CA ILE A 192 -33.23 -4.00 -2.48
C ILE A 192 -31.73 -4.28 -2.66
N GLY A 193 -31.31 -5.49 -2.30
CA GLY A 193 -29.90 -5.89 -2.27
C GLY A 193 -29.34 -6.06 -0.86
N LEU A 194 -28.12 -6.59 -0.75
CA LEU A 194 -27.56 -7.03 0.53
C LEU A 194 -27.41 -5.89 1.57
N PRO A 195 -27.75 -6.13 2.86
CA PRO A 195 -28.13 -7.42 3.45
C PRO A 195 -29.62 -7.80 3.30
N SER A 196 -30.45 -6.96 2.67
CA SER A 196 -31.85 -7.27 2.38
C SER A 196 -31.98 -8.25 1.20
N GLU A 197 -33.22 -8.66 0.91
CA GLU A 197 -33.50 -9.59 -0.19
C GLU A 197 -33.01 -9.03 -1.54
N GLN A 198 -32.34 -9.88 -2.31
CA GLN A 198 -31.98 -9.57 -3.69
C GLN A 198 -33.15 -9.86 -4.62
N ILE A 199 -33.65 -8.81 -5.28
CA ILE A 199 -34.70 -8.92 -6.29
C ILE A 199 -34.11 -8.51 -7.63
N ARG A 200 -34.45 -9.24 -8.70
CA ARG A 200 -34.10 -8.83 -10.06
C ARG A 200 -34.83 -7.53 -10.39
N ILE A 201 -34.08 -6.50 -10.74
CA ILE A 201 -34.66 -5.23 -11.15
C ILE A 201 -35.25 -5.39 -12.56
N THR A 202 -36.58 -5.30 -12.66
CA THR A 202 -37.34 -5.30 -13.92
C THR A 202 -38.05 -3.94 -14.10
N PRO A 203 -38.59 -3.64 -15.30
CA PRO A 203 -39.43 -2.46 -15.52
C PRO A 203 -40.55 -2.32 -14.47
N GLU A 204 -41.20 -3.43 -14.11
CA GLU A 204 -42.32 -3.50 -13.16
C GLU A 204 -41.89 -3.25 -11.72
N VAL A 205 -40.62 -3.56 -11.38
CA VAL A 205 -40.05 -3.23 -10.08
C VAL A 205 -39.72 -1.73 -10.03
N LEU A 206 -39.03 -1.20 -11.04
CA LEU A 206 -38.66 0.22 -11.08
C LEU A 206 -39.87 1.16 -11.12
N SER A 207 -40.97 0.76 -11.77
CA SER A 207 -42.18 1.57 -11.86
C SER A 207 -42.87 1.81 -10.51
N ARG A 208 -42.49 1.08 -9.44
CA ARG A 208 -43.07 1.22 -8.10
C ARG A 208 -42.54 2.42 -7.32
N TYR A 209 -41.38 2.97 -7.71
CA TYR A 209 -40.65 3.97 -6.93
C TYR A 209 -40.52 5.27 -7.68
N ASP A 210 -40.88 6.39 -7.06
CA ASP A 210 -40.78 7.73 -7.65
C ASP A 210 -39.32 8.14 -7.91
N ALA A 211 -38.37 7.62 -7.11
CA ALA A 211 -36.93 7.78 -7.31
C ALA A 211 -36.11 6.57 -6.85
N VAL A 212 -34.86 6.50 -7.30
CA VAL A 212 -33.93 5.41 -6.97
C VAL A 212 -32.57 5.96 -6.52
N ILE A 213 -32.06 5.46 -5.40
CA ILE A 213 -30.65 5.63 -4.98
C ILE A 213 -29.88 4.40 -5.43
N THR A 214 -28.90 4.58 -6.32
CA THR A 214 -28.12 3.45 -6.87
C THR A 214 -26.85 3.91 -7.58
N ILE A 215 -26.04 2.96 -8.05
CA ILE A 215 -24.87 3.18 -8.91
C ILE A 215 -24.78 2.13 -10.02
N GLY A 216 -23.92 2.36 -11.00
CA GLY A 216 -23.61 1.36 -12.02
C GLY A 216 -24.81 1.05 -12.92
N LYS A 217 -25.01 -0.24 -13.23
CA LYS A 217 -25.94 -0.72 -14.26
C LYS A 217 -27.40 -0.30 -14.08
N THR A 218 -27.85 -0.16 -12.83
CA THR A 218 -29.23 0.27 -12.53
C THR A 218 -29.50 1.69 -13.03
N VAL A 219 -28.46 2.54 -13.13
CA VAL A 219 -28.59 3.91 -13.62
C VAL A 219 -29.05 3.94 -15.09
N GLN A 220 -28.59 2.99 -15.92
CA GLN A 220 -29.03 2.86 -17.30
C GLN A 220 -30.51 2.48 -17.38
N TYR A 221 -31.00 1.62 -16.49
CA TYR A 221 -32.42 1.31 -16.41
C TYR A 221 -33.23 2.57 -16.11
N CYS A 222 -32.79 3.33 -15.10
CA CYS A 222 -33.42 4.59 -14.73
C CYS A 222 -33.44 5.62 -15.87
N ILE A 223 -32.34 5.76 -16.62
CA ILE A 223 -32.29 6.66 -17.79
C ILE A 223 -33.32 6.24 -18.84
N LEU A 224 -33.38 4.95 -19.21
CA LEU A 224 -34.30 4.49 -20.26
C LEU A 224 -35.77 4.53 -19.84
N SER A 225 -36.05 4.33 -18.55
CA SER A 225 -37.40 4.34 -17.97
C SER A 225 -37.87 5.72 -17.50
N GLU A 226 -37.06 6.76 -17.68
CA GLU A 226 -37.30 8.10 -17.12
C GLU A 226 -37.54 8.06 -15.60
N THR A 227 -36.82 7.22 -14.86
CA THR A 227 -36.88 7.20 -13.39
C THR A 227 -35.80 8.11 -12.82
N PRO A 228 -36.13 9.16 -12.03
CA PRO A 228 -35.14 9.99 -11.37
C PRO A 228 -34.18 9.15 -10.52
N VAL A 229 -32.88 9.37 -10.70
CA VAL A 229 -31.83 8.56 -10.08
C VAL A 229 -30.83 9.43 -9.33
N PHE A 230 -30.63 9.09 -8.06
CA PHE A 230 -29.67 9.68 -7.16
C PHE A 230 -28.44 8.77 -7.09
N ILE A 231 -27.33 9.22 -7.67
CA ILE A 231 -26.10 8.43 -7.78
C ILE A 231 -25.32 8.57 -6.47
N TYR A 232 -25.38 7.53 -5.64
CA TYR A 232 -24.67 7.47 -4.36
C TYR A 232 -24.56 6.03 -3.82
N ASP A 233 -23.38 5.63 -3.32
CA ASP A 233 -23.09 4.33 -2.69
C ASP A 233 -21.80 4.45 -1.83
N LYS A 234 -21.08 3.36 -1.57
CA LYS A 234 -19.82 3.27 -0.79
C LYS A 234 -18.72 4.23 -1.23
N TRP A 235 -18.77 4.72 -2.47
CA TRP A 235 -17.81 5.67 -3.03
C TRP A 235 -18.25 7.13 -2.89
N GLY A 236 -19.39 7.41 -2.25
CA GLY A 236 -20.07 8.69 -2.35
C GLY A 236 -20.82 8.82 -3.68
N GLY A 237 -21.05 10.06 -4.11
CA GLY A 237 -21.63 10.32 -5.43
C GLY A 237 -22.19 11.73 -5.57
N PRO A 238 -22.45 12.18 -6.82
CA PRO A 238 -22.84 13.55 -7.12
C PRO A 238 -24.26 13.91 -6.67
N GLY A 239 -25.05 12.94 -6.18
CA GLY A 239 -26.48 13.12 -5.90
C GLY A 239 -27.30 12.90 -7.17
N TRP A 240 -28.34 13.72 -7.39
CA TRP A 240 -29.19 13.61 -8.57
C TRP A 240 -28.39 13.61 -9.88
N LEU A 241 -28.73 12.68 -10.77
CA LEU A 241 -28.21 12.70 -12.14
C LEU A 241 -28.81 13.89 -12.89
N THR A 242 -27.95 14.79 -13.37
CA THR A 242 -28.31 16.01 -14.10
C THR A 242 -27.53 16.11 -15.39
N GLU A 243 -27.96 17.00 -16.30
CA GLU A 243 -27.24 17.27 -17.56
C GLU A 243 -25.77 17.66 -17.30
N ASN A 244 -25.50 18.38 -16.20
CA ASN A 244 -24.18 18.88 -15.83
C ASN A 244 -23.21 17.77 -15.37
N ASN A 245 -23.72 16.74 -14.67
CA ASN A 245 -22.90 15.67 -14.12
C ASN A 245 -22.98 14.35 -14.90
N HIS A 246 -23.89 14.23 -15.88
CA HIS A 246 -24.09 13.02 -16.68
C HIS A 246 -22.80 12.55 -17.37
N ARG A 247 -22.05 13.45 -18.02
CA ARG A 247 -20.83 13.07 -18.76
C ARG A 247 -19.74 12.53 -17.83
N THR A 248 -19.50 13.19 -16.71
CA THR A 248 -18.46 12.77 -15.75
C THR A 248 -18.84 11.50 -15.01
N ALA A 249 -20.14 11.32 -14.70
CA ALA A 249 -20.65 10.08 -14.13
C ALA A 249 -20.53 8.92 -15.14
N GLU A 250 -20.90 9.13 -16.41
CA GLU A 250 -20.79 8.12 -17.48
C GLU A 250 -19.35 7.64 -17.69
N MET A 251 -18.38 8.56 -17.72
CA MET A 251 -16.96 8.20 -17.92
C MET A 251 -16.47 7.18 -16.88
N LEU A 252 -17.02 7.24 -15.67
CA LEU A 252 -16.70 6.37 -14.54
C LEU A 252 -17.82 5.36 -14.22
N ASN A 253 -18.58 4.94 -15.24
CA ASN A 253 -19.61 3.89 -15.13
C ASN A 253 -20.70 4.19 -14.08
N PHE A 254 -21.06 5.45 -13.87
CA PHE A 254 -22.04 5.91 -12.87
C PHE A 254 -21.80 5.34 -11.47
N SER A 255 -20.53 5.15 -11.09
CA SER A 255 -20.15 4.43 -9.88
C SER A 255 -20.12 5.28 -8.60
N GLY A 256 -20.52 6.55 -8.69
CA GLY A 256 -20.31 7.58 -7.66
C GLY A 256 -18.89 8.19 -7.62
N ARG A 257 -17.88 7.55 -8.24
CA ARG A 257 -16.46 7.97 -8.16
C ARG A 257 -16.16 9.34 -8.79
N CYS A 258 -17.07 9.90 -9.58
CA CYS A 258 -16.94 11.25 -10.13
C CYS A 258 -17.08 12.35 -9.06
N SER A 259 -17.64 12.02 -7.89
CA SER A 259 -17.74 12.91 -6.73
C SER A 259 -17.59 12.09 -5.45
N PRO A 260 -16.35 11.80 -5.02
CA PRO A 260 -16.08 10.83 -3.95
C PRO A 260 -16.32 11.38 -2.53
N SER A 261 -16.91 12.57 -2.39
CA SER A 261 -17.24 13.13 -1.08
C SER A 261 -18.42 12.39 -0.47
N LYS A 262 -18.30 12.07 0.82
CA LYS A 262 -19.41 11.57 1.60
C LYS A 262 -20.35 12.71 1.96
N LYS A 263 -21.64 12.41 1.99
CA LYS A 263 -22.73 13.27 2.46
C LYS A 263 -23.24 12.74 3.79
N THR A 264 -23.71 13.64 4.65
CA THR A 264 -24.44 13.25 5.86
C THR A 264 -25.82 12.68 5.49
N PRO A 265 -26.44 11.89 6.38
CA PRO A 265 -27.82 11.44 6.19
C PRO A 265 -28.80 12.57 5.89
N ASP A 266 -28.67 13.71 6.58
CA ASP A 266 -29.49 14.89 6.37
C ASP A 266 -29.28 15.51 4.99
N GLU A 267 -28.02 15.64 4.53
CA GLU A 267 -27.72 16.16 3.19
C GLU A 267 -28.32 15.28 2.09
N ILE A 268 -28.27 13.95 2.25
CA ILE A 268 -28.85 13.01 1.30
C ILE A 268 -30.38 13.16 1.29
N SER A 269 -31.00 13.16 2.48
CA SER A 269 -32.46 13.30 2.64
C SER A 269 -32.96 14.62 2.04
N SER A 270 -32.35 15.75 2.39
CA SER A 270 -32.76 17.07 1.90
C SER A 270 -32.55 17.22 0.40
N GLN A 271 -31.43 16.73 -0.16
CA GLN A 271 -31.23 16.79 -1.61
C GLN A 271 -32.26 15.96 -2.37
N LEU A 272 -32.66 14.80 -1.83
CA LEU A 272 -33.69 13.96 -2.43
C LEU A 272 -35.06 14.64 -2.44
N THR A 273 -35.41 15.41 -1.41
CA THR A 273 -36.69 16.14 -1.39
C THR A 273 -36.63 17.40 -2.26
N ASP A 274 -35.58 18.21 -2.10
CA ASP A 274 -35.52 19.57 -2.63
C ASP A 274 -35.26 19.60 -4.14
N GLY A 275 -34.59 18.57 -4.68
CA GLY A 275 -34.18 18.51 -6.09
C GLY A 275 -35.00 17.57 -6.98
N TYR A 276 -36.11 17.03 -6.49
CA TYR A 276 -36.88 15.99 -7.19
C TYR A 276 -37.48 16.49 -8.51
N SER A 277 -38.06 17.69 -8.51
CA SER A 277 -38.70 18.29 -9.70
C SER A 277 -37.68 18.56 -10.81
N GLU A 278 -36.49 19.04 -10.46
CA GLU A 278 -35.37 19.26 -11.37
C GLU A 278 -34.84 17.92 -11.90
N ALA A 279 -34.78 16.89 -11.06
CA ALA A 279 -34.31 15.56 -11.44
C ALA A 279 -35.22 14.89 -12.49
N ILE A 280 -36.55 15.10 -12.41
CA ILE A 280 -37.50 14.64 -13.43
C ILE A 280 -37.19 15.27 -14.79
N ASN A 281 -37.05 16.60 -14.81
CA ASN A 281 -36.74 17.33 -16.05
C ASN A 281 -35.38 16.90 -16.61
N ALA A 282 -34.39 16.69 -15.75
CA ALA A 282 -33.07 16.25 -16.15
C ALA A 282 -33.06 14.84 -16.75
N ILE A 283 -33.73 13.86 -16.13
CA ILE A 283 -33.71 12.47 -16.63
C ILE A 283 -34.38 12.35 -18.00
N GLN A 284 -35.47 13.10 -18.24
CA GLN A 284 -36.16 13.14 -19.53
C GLN A 284 -35.26 13.75 -20.63
N LYS A 285 -34.56 14.85 -20.33
CA LYS A 285 -33.61 15.45 -21.27
C LYS A 285 -32.41 14.55 -21.56
N ILE A 286 -31.86 13.90 -20.53
CA ILE A 286 -30.76 12.94 -20.68
C ILE A 286 -31.19 11.78 -21.56
N LYS A 287 -32.36 11.17 -21.32
CA LYS A 287 -32.88 10.10 -22.18
C LYS A 287 -33.06 10.59 -23.62
N LYS A 288 -33.64 11.78 -23.83
CA LYS A 288 -33.81 12.35 -25.16
C LYS A 288 -32.48 12.56 -25.89
N ALA A 289 -31.46 13.05 -25.20
CA ALA A 289 -30.16 13.37 -25.78
C ALA A 289 -29.25 12.13 -25.94
N HIS A 290 -29.39 11.14 -25.08
CA HIS A 290 -28.39 10.10 -24.87
C HIS A 290 -28.95 8.68 -24.78
N GLY A 291 -30.26 8.48 -24.71
CA GLY A 291 -30.90 7.17 -24.45
C GLY A 291 -30.45 6.06 -25.40
N GLN A 292 -30.29 6.36 -26.69
CA GLN A 292 -29.93 5.36 -27.70
C GLN A 292 -28.62 4.61 -27.42
N LYS A 293 -27.64 5.24 -26.76
CA LYS A 293 -26.35 4.57 -26.44
C LYS A 293 -26.44 3.64 -25.23
N TYR A 294 -27.54 3.70 -24.47
CA TYR A 294 -27.79 2.80 -23.35
C TYR A 294 -28.68 1.62 -23.75
N GLU A 295 -29.07 1.49 -25.02
CA GLU A 295 -29.87 0.37 -25.52
C GLU A 295 -28.97 -0.82 -25.88
N LEU A 296 -29.26 -2.02 -25.38
CA LEU A 296 -28.42 -3.21 -25.57
C LEU A 296 -28.57 -3.82 -26.97
N ARG A 297 -29.78 -3.81 -27.52
CA ARG A 297 -30.11 -4.45 -28.80
C ARG A 297 -29.26 -3.95 -29.98
N PRO A 298 -28.98 -2.63 -30.14
CA PRO A 298 -28.08 -2.14 -31.19
C PRO A 298 -26.65 -2.70 -31.10
N TYR A 299 -26.09 -2.85 -29.89
CA TYR A 299 -24.75 -3.41 -29.71
C TYR A 299 -24.69 -4.87 -30.16
N LEU A 300 -25.62 -5.71 -29.69
CA LEU A 300 -25.63 -7.13 -30.05
C LEU A 300 -25.96 -7.33 -31.54
N SER A 301 -26.86 -6.53 -32.11
CA SER A 301 -27.15 -6.54 -33.55
C SER A 301 -25.89 -6.23 -34.38
N LYS A 302 -25.04 -5.32 -33.90
CA LYS A 302 -23.76 -4.99 -34.55
C LYS A 302 -22.76 -6.14 -34.42
N LEU A 303 -22.68 -6.79 -33.26
CA LEU A 303 -21.83 -7.97 -33.07
C LEU A 303 -22.25 -9.12 -33.99
N ILE A 304 -23.55 -9.40 -34.12
CA ILE A 304 -24.08 -10.38 -35.08
C ILE A 304 -23.65 -10.01 -36.50
N LYS A 305 -23.82 -8.75 -36.93
CA LYS A 305 -23.38 -8.30 -38.25
C LYS A 305 -21.87 -8.50 -38.46
N MET A 306 -21.03 -8.19 -37.46
CA MET A 306 -19.58 -8.41 -37.53
C MET A 306 -19.21 -9.89 -37.59
N ALA A 307 -19.94 -10.74 -36.86
CA ALA A 307 -19.79 -12.19 -36.90
C ALA A 307 -20.26 -12.79 -38.24
N THR A 308 -21.23 -12.19 -38.93
CA THR A 308 -21.69 -12.64 -40.25
C THR A 308 -20.79 -12.15 -41.38
N LEU A 309 -20.40 -10.87 -41.39
CA LEU A 309 -19.61 -10.25 -42.48
C LEU A 309 -18.19 -10.81 -42.60
N ASN A 310 -17.60 -11.21 -41.47
CA ASN A 310 -16.26 -11.79 -41.44
C ASN A 310 -16.27 -13.31 -41.72
N GLY A 311 -17.24 -13.82 -42.49
CA GLY A 311 -17.44 -15.23 -42.85
C GLY A 311 -16.34 -15.88 -43.72
N GLN A 312 -15.13 -15.33 -43.72
CA GLN A 312 -13.92 -16.00 -44.20
C GLN A 312 -13.27 -16.74 -43.02
N THR A 313 -12.61 -17.88 -43.27
CA THR A 313 -11.91 -18.66 -42.23
C THR A 313 -11.11 -17.78 -41.27
N ARG A 314 -11.64 -17.55 -40.07
CA ARG A 314 -10.93 -16.85 -39.00
C ARG A 314 -9.87 -17.77 -38.49
N LYS A 315 -8.61 -17.47 -38.81
CA LYS A 315 -7.47 -18.21 -38.31
C LYS A 315 -6.64 -17.31 -37.44
N VAL A 316 -6.26 -17.84 -36.28
CA VAL A 316 -5.21 -17.28 -35.45
C VAL A 316 -3.91 -17.95 -35.88
N ASP A 317 -2.81 -17.20 -35.96
CA ASP A 317 -1.54 -17.85 -36.25
C ASP A 317 -1.19 -18.82 -35.11
N HIS A 318 -0.73 -20.01 -35.49
CA HIS A 318 -0.46 -21.13 -34.57
C HIS A 318 0.33 -20.72 -33.29
N PRO A 319 1.35 -19.84 -33.32
CA PRO A 319 1.98 -19.32 -32.10
C PRO A 319 1.04 -18.57 -31.16
N THR A 320 0.23 -17.65 -31.67
CA THR A 320 -0.74 -16.90 -30.86
C THR A 320 -1.77 -17.84 -30.26
N ALA A 321 -2.26 -18.80 -31.06
CA ALA A 321 -3.16 -19.83 -30.58
C ALA A 321 -2.55 -20.70 -29.46
N LYS A 322 -1.26 -21.07 -29.57
CA LYS A 322 -0.54 -21.77 -28.50
C LYS A 322 -0.35 -20.94 -27.23
N ILE A 323 -0.21 -19.63 -27.33
CA ILE A 323 -0.14 -18.74 -26.15
C ILE A 323 -1.52 -18.70 -25.47
N ILE A 324 -2.60 -18.57 -26.25
CA ILE A 324 -3.98 -18.60 -25.74
C ILE A 324 -4.27 -19.95 -25.04
N CYS A 325 -3.85 -21.07 -25.63
CA CYS A 325 -4.04 -22.38 -25.00
C CYS A 325 -3.24 -22.52 -23.68
N ARG A 326 -2.04 -21.92 -23.60
CA ARG A 326 -1.25 -21.92 -22.36
C ARG A 326 -1.87 -21.06 -21.27
N GLU A 327 -2.39 -19.91 -21.67
CA GLU A 327 -3.19 -19.03 -20.82
C GLU A 327 -4.41 -19.76 -20.24
N GLY A 328 -4.98 -20.70 -20.99
CA GLY A 328 -6.05 -21.59 -20.51
C GLY A 328 -5.71 -22.43 -19.29
N VAL A 329 -4.44 -22.79 -19.09
CA VAL A 329 -4.01 -23.52 -17.88
C VAL A 329 -4.13 -22.62 -16.64
N ALA A 330 -3.70 -21.37 -16.74
CA ALA A 330 -3.83 -20.40 -15.65
C ALA A 330 -5.29 -20.05 -15.37
N SER A 331 -6.08 -19.82 -16.44
CA SER A 331 -7.53 -19.60 -16.33
C SER A 331 -8.24 -20.78 -15.64
N GLY A 332 -7.87 -22.03 -15.98
CA GLY A 332 -8.41 -23.23 -15.32
C GLY A 332 -8.07 -23.34 -13.83
N GLN A 333 -6.85 -22.98 -13.43
CA GLN A 333 -6.47 -22.95 -12.01
C GLN A 333 -7.26 -21.89 -11.23
N THR A 334 -7.43 -20.71 -11.82
CA THR A 334 -8.23 -19.63 -11.25
C THR A 334 -9.70 -20.02 -11.09
N LEU A 335 -10.27 -20.67 -12.12
CA LEU A 335 -11.62 -21.22 -12.09
C LEU A 335 -11.80 -22.25 -10.97
N GLN A 336 -10.83 -23.16 -10.80
CA GLN A 336 -10.87 -24.18 -9.75
C GLN A 336 -10.81 -23.53 -8.37
N TYR A 337 -9.86 -22.62 -8.13
CA TYR A 337 -9.75 -21.88 -6.86
C TYR A 337 -11.03 -21.12 -6.51
N PHE A 338 -11.67 -20.52 -7.51
CA PHE A 338 -12.92 -19.79 -7.33
C PHE A 338 -14.06 -20.72 -6.89
N ARG A 339 -14.19 -21.90 -7.50
CA ARG A 339 -15.21 -22.89 -7.13
C ARG A 339 -15.06 -23.39 -5.70
N THR A 340 -13.84 -23.75 -5.28
CA THR A 340 -13.60 -24.23 -3.92
C THR A 340 -13.96 -23.18 -2.86
N ASN A 341 -13.70 -21.91 -3.16
CA ASN A 341 -14.09 -20.81 -2.26
C ASN A 341 -15.61 -20.59 -2.21
N GLN A 342 -16.33 -20.71 -3.33
CA GLN A 342 -17.79 -20.57 -3.39
C GLN A 342 -18.51 -21.72 -2.66
N GLU A 343 -18.07 -22.96 -2.87
CA GLU A 343 -18.64 -24.14 -2.19
C GLU A 343 -18.41 -24.09 -0.67
N GLY A 344 -17.22 -23.63 -0.23
CA GLY A 344 -16.92 -23.40 1.19
C GLY A 344 -17.72 -22.26 1.81
N SER A 345 -17.95 -21.16 1.06
CA SER A 345 -18.72 -20.01 1.55
C SER A 345 -20.23 -20.25 1.57
N LEU A 346 -20.78 -21.13 0.70
CA LEU A 346 -22.20 -21.53 0.75
C LEU A 346 -22.53 -22.38 1.98
N TYR A 347 -21.60 -23.26 2.40
CA TYR A 347 -21.72 -24.03 3.65
C TYR A 347 -21.60 -23.13 4.89
N MET A 348 -20.65 -22.19 4.89
CA MET A 348 -20.47 -21.24 5.99
C MET A 348 -21.63 -20.22 6.12
N ALA A 349 -22.27 -19.83 5.00
CA ALA A 349 -23.36 -18.85 5.00
C ALA A 349 -24.67 -19.41 5.56
N LYS A 350 -24.98 -20.69 5.35
CA LYS A 350 -26.19 -21.31 5.92
C LYS A 350 -26.13 -21.39 7.45
N ASP A 351 -25.00 -21.84 8.00
CA ASP A 351 -24.82 -21.95 9.45
C ASP A 351 -24.62 -20.57 10.11
N SER A 352 -24.00 -19.60 9.42
CA SER A 352 -23.81 -18.25 9.97
C SER A 352 -25.09 -17.41 9.94
N ILE A 353 -25.98 -17.58 8.96
CA ILE A 353 -27.28 -16.91 8.91
C ILE A 353 -28.19 -17.46 10.00
N GLU A 354 -28.26 -18.78 10.18
CA GLU A 354 -29.11 -19.40 11.22
C GLU A 354 -28.63 -19.04 12.64
N LEU A 355 -27.31 -18.90 12.83
CA LEU A 355 -26.71 -18.47 14.10
C LEU A 355 -26.83 -16.94 14.30
N SER A 356 -26.70 -16.14 13.24
CA SER A 356 -26.87 -14.68 13.28
C SER A 356 -28.33 -14.27 13.50
N GLU A 357 -29.29 -15.01 12.95
CA GLU A 357 -30.72 -14.82 13.22
C GLU A 357 -31.05 -15.19 14.67
N LYS A 358 -30.49 -16.28 15.21
CA LYS A 358 -30.65 -16.62 16.64
C LYS A 358 -30.02 -15.58 17.55
N ILE A 359 -28.82 -15.08 17.22
CA ILE A 359 -28.15 -14.03 17.99
C ILE A 359 -28.92 -12.70 17.90
N GLY A 360 -29.44 -12.35 16.73
CA GLY A 360 -30.27 -11.16 16.50
C GLY A 360 -31.59 -11.23 17.28
N GLN A 361 -32.29 -12.36 17.24
CA GLN A 361 -33.51 -12.59 18.02
C GLN A 361 -33.27 -12.48 19.54
N LEU A 362 -32.12 -12.97 20.02
CA LEU A 362 -31.72 -12.82 21.42
C LEU A 362 -31.36 -11.37 21.77
N HIS A 363 -30.69 -10.64 20.88
CA HIS A 363 -30.36 -9.22 21.07
C HIS A 363 -31.61 -8.33 21.11
N ASP A 364 -32.55 -8.55 20.19
CA ASP A 364 -33.82 -7.81 20.14
C ASP A 364 -34.71 -8.12 21.34
N ALA A 365 -34.65 -9.35 21.86
CA ALA A 365 -35.34 -9.72 23.10
C ALA A 365 -34.74 -9.00 24.33
N ILE A 366 -33.40 -8.84 24.38
CA ILE A 366 -32.71 -8.09 25.43
C ILE A 366 -33.09 -6.61 25.37
N LEU A 367 -33.00 -5.98 24.20
CA LEU A 367 -33.34 -4.56 24.00
C LEU A 367 -34.81 -4.26 24.30
N ASN A 368 -35.72 -5.19 23.98
CA ASN A 368 -37.14 -5.04 24.32
C ASN A 368 -37.40 -5.20 25.83
N ASN A 369 -36.64 -6.03 26.53
CA ASN A 369 -36.71 -6.12 27.98
C ASN A 369 -36.14 -4.86 28.66
N GLU A 370 -35.01 -4.34 28.18
CA GLU A 370 -34.45 -3.06 28.66
C GLU A 370 -35.44 -1.90 28.47
N ARG A 371 -36.10 -1.80 27.31
CA ARG A 371 -37.14 -0.78 27.07
C ARG A 371 -38.35 -0.95 27.98
N LYS A 372 -38.76 -2.18 28.30
CA LYS A 372 -39.84 -2.45 29.27
C LYS A 372 -39.45 -2.09 30.70
N ILE A 373 -38.18 -2.25 31.05
CA ILE A 373 -37.63 -1.87 32.37
C ILE A 373 -37.56 -0.35 32.48
N LEU A 374 -37.01 0.34 31.47
CA LEU A 374 -36.94 1.80 31.42
C LEU A 374 -38.33 2.45 31.52
N LYS A 375 -39.34 1.89 30.84
CA LYS A 375 -40.74 2.36 30.97
C LYS A 375 -41.38 2.08 32.34
N LYS A 376 -40.87 1.12 33.11
CA LYS A 376 -41.36 0.83 34.47
C LYS A 376 -40.61 1.64 35.53
N ILE A 377 -39.36 2.02 35.30
CA ILE A 377 -38.57 2.85 36.22
C ILE A 377 -39.24 4.21 36.47
N ASP A 378 -39.94 4.77 35.47
CA ASP A 378 -40.73 5.99 35.64
C ASP A 378 -41.97 5.84 36.55
N SER A 379 -42.36 4.61 36.96
CA SER A 379 -43.60 4.36 37.70
C SER A 379 -43.44 3.72 39.09
N TYR A 380 -42.23 3.60 39.65
CA TYR A 380 -42.03 2.97 40.96
C TYR A 380 -41.31 3.88 41.96
N SER A 381 -41.99 4.22 43.06
CA SER A 381 -41.49 5.05 44.16
C SER A 381 -40.80 4.26 45.29
N ASN A 382 -40.54 2.96 45.10
CA ASN A 382 -40.04 2.08 46.17
C ASN A 382 -38.77 1.31 45.76
N GLU A 383 -37.64 1.77 46.28
CA GLU A 383 -36.26 1.42 45.91
C GLU A 383 -35.90 -0.06 46.18
N GLN A 384 -36.46 -0.67 47.23
CA GLN A 384 -36.17 -2.06 47.61
C GLN A 384 -36.72 -3.12 46.64
N LEU A 385 -37.81 -2.82 45.91
CA LEU A 385 -38.36 -3.74 44.92
C LEU A 385 -37.53 -3.74 43.62
N LEU A 386 -36.92 -2.58 43.31
CA LEU A 386 -36.07 -2.39 42.14
C LEU A 386 -34.76 -3.18 42.27
N ILE A 387 -34.12 -3.12 43.44
CA ILE A 387 -32.88 -3.87 43.74
C ILE A 387 -33.09 -5.38 43.59
N LYS A 388 -34.20 -5.91 44.12
CA LYS A 388 -34.54 -7.34 44.00
C LYS A 388 -34.80 -7.79 42.56
N GLN A 389 -35.25 -6.89 41.68
CA GLN A 389 -35.45 -7.21 40.26
C GLN A 389 -34.16 -7.09 39.45
N ILE A 390 -33.29 -6.14 39.80
CA ILE A 390 -31.95 -5.99 39.20
C ILE A 390 -31.09 -7.22 39.49
N ASP A 391 -31.10 -7.72 40.74
CA ASP A 391 -30.32 -8.92 41.09
C ASP A 391 -30.78 -10.16 40.33
N ARG A 392 -32.11 -10.31 40.12
CA ARG A 392 -32.68 -11.41 39.35
C ARG A 392 -32.33 -11.35 37.86
N LEU A 393 -32.19 -10.13 37.32
CA LEU A 393 -31.77 -9.88 35.94
C LEU A 393 -30.28 -10.13 35.74
N ASN A 394 -29.44 -9.79 36.73
CA ASN A 394 -28.02 -10.07 36.69
C ASN A 394 -27.74 -11.59 36.70
N GLU A 395 -28.54 -12.38 37.44
CA GLU A 395 -28.45 -13.84 37.38
C GLU A 395 -28.87 -14.41 36.01
N GLU A 396 -29.91 -13.86 35.36
CA GLU A 396 -30.30 -14.29 34.01
C GLU A 396 -29.25 -13.94 32.95
N ILE A 397 -28.62 -12.76 33.04
CA ILE A 397 -27.54 -12.35 32.13
C ILE A 397 -26.33 -13.26 32.30
N LEU A 398 -25.92 -13.52 33.53
CA LEU A 398 -24.78 -14.39 33.84
C LEU A 398 -25.01 -15.82 33.33
N SER A 399 -26.25 -16.33 33.42
CA SER A 399 -26.60 -17.66 32.89
C SER A 399 -26.52 -17.75 31.36
N ARG A 400 -26.77 -16.65 30.65
CA ARG A 400 -26.76 -16.58 29.18
C ARG A 400 -25.35 -16.37 28.62
N ASP A 401 -24.50 -15.62 29.32
CA ASP A 401 -23.07 -15.48 28.97
C ASP A 401 -22.31 -16.81 29.04
N ILE A 402 -22.69 -17.68 29.99
CA ILE A 402 -22.15 -19.06 30.07
C ILE A 402 -22.51 -19.85 28.81
N ILE A 403 -23.72 -19.73 28.29
CA ILE A 403 -24.16 -20.41 27.06
C ILE A 403 -23.42 -19.86 25.83
N ILE A 404 -23.23 -18.54 25.75
CA ILE A 404 -22.48 -17.89 24.67
C ILE A 404 -21.02 -18.35 24.66
N ASN A 405 -20.38 -18.45 25.84
CA ASN A 405 -19.01 -18.94 25.92
C ASN A 405 -18.88 -20.42 25.56
N LYS A 406 -19.87 -21.25 25.93
CA LYS A 406 -19.92 -22.67 25.54
C LYS A 406 -20.04 -22.86 24.02
N LEU A 407 -20.87 -22.04 23.35
CA LEU A 407 -21.01 -22.02 21.90
C LEU A 407 -19.74 -21.51 21.19
N ARG A 408 -18.99 -20.59 21.82
CA ARG A 408 -17.68 -20.13 21.32
C ARG A 408 -16.61 -21.20 21.40
N GLU A 409 -16.60 -22.00 22.48
CA GLU A 409 -15.68 -23.13 22.62
C GLU A 409 -15.96 -24.27 21.62
N GLU A 410 -17.23 -24.58 21.36
CA GLU A 410 -17.62 -25.55 20.33
C GLU A 410 -17.15 -25.09 18.93
N ARG A 411 -17.34 -23.81 18.60
CA ARG A 411 -16.82 -23.21 17.36
C ARG A 411 -15.30 -23.31 17.24
N GLN A 412 -14.57 -23.23 18.35
CA GLN A 412 -13.12 -23.32 18.35
C GLN A 412 -12.63 -24.76 18.14
N LYS A 413 -13.36 -25.74 18.65
CA LYS A 413 -13.10 -27.18 18.39
C LYS A 413 -13.38 -27.57 16.94
N ASP A 414 -14.46 -27.08 16.35
CA ASP A 414 -14.78 -27.37 14.95
C ASP A 414 -13.76 -26.73 13.98
N LYS A 415 -13.26 -25.54 14.31
CA LYS A 415 -12.17 -24.88 13.57
C LYS A 415 -10.86 -25.67 13.62
N GLN A 416 -10.54 -26.29 14.76
CA GLN A 416 -9.35 -27.15 14.89
C GLN A 416 -9.50 -28.44 14.07
N LYS A 417 -10.66 -29.08 14.11
CA LYS A 417 -10.93 -30.28 13.31
C LYS A 417 -10.79 -30.02 11.80
N TYR A 418 -11.25 -28.87 11.33
CA TYR A 418 -11.14 -28.47 9.91
C TYR A 418 -9.71 -28.20 9.45
N ASN A 419 -8.88 -27.61 10.31
CA ASN A 419 -7.47 -27.35 10.00
C ASN A 419 -6.67 -28.66 9.86
N GLU A 420 -7.05 -29.71 10.57
CA GLU A 420 -6.45 -31.04 10.47
C GLU A 420 -6.79 -31.73 9.14
N GLU A 421 -8.04 -31.61 8.67
CA GLU A 421 -8.50 -32.17 7.37
C GLU A 421 -7.85 -31.46 6.16
N ILE A 422 -7.67 -30.13 6.24
CA ILE A 422 -6.94 -29.36 5.22
C ILE A 422 -5.46 -29.78 5.15
N ARG A 423 -4.87 -30.16 6.29
CA ARG A 423 -3.48 -30.64 6.37
C ARG A 423 -3.30 -32.00 5.68
N GLN A 424 -4.26 -32.91 5.84
CA GLN A 424 -4.26 -34.22 5.18
C GLN A 424 -4.43 -34.11 3.65
N LEU A 425 -5.20 -33.14 3.16
CA LEU A 425 -5.38 -32.88 1.72
C LEU A 425 -4.14 -32.24 1.07
N LEU A 426 -3.37 -31.45 1.82
CA LEU A 426 -2.09 -30.89 1.37
C LEU A 426 -1.02 -31.97 1.17
N GLU A 427 -1.05 -33.06 1.93
CA GLU A 427 -0.13 -34.19 1.78
C GLU A 427 -0.38 -34.98 0.47
N THR A 428 -1.63 -35.03 -0.02
CA THR A 428 -1.98 -35.70 -1.29
C THR A 428 -1.50 -34.91 -2.54
N SER A 429 -1.36 -33.58 -2.42
CA SER A 429 -0.86 -32.68 -3.48
C SER A 429 0.59 -32.98 -3.90
N THR A 430 1.38 -33.54 -2.98
CA THR A 430 2.80 -33.87 -3.17
C THR A 430 3.03 -34.94 -4.25
N GLU A 431 2.03 -35.77 -4.58
CA GLU A 431 2.13 -36.78 -5.65
C GLU A 431 2.05 -36.18 -7.07
N LEU A 432 1.37 -35.04 -7.24
CA LEU A 432 1.22 -34.35 -8.53
C LEU A 432 2.46 -33.52 -8.91
N GLU A 433 3.28 -33.10 -7.93
CA GLU A 433 4.57 -32.44 -8.18
C GLU A 433 5.60 -33.36 -8.87
N LYS A 434 5.49 -34.68 -8.64
CA LYS A 434 6.32 -35.68 -9.35
C LYS A 434 6.04 -35.72 -10.86
N TYR A 435 4.79 -35.52 -11.29
CA TYR A 435 4.42 -35.50 -12.72
C TYR A 435 4.91 -34.22 -13.43
N ASN A 436 4.91 -33.07 -12.76
CA ASN A 436 5.40 -31.81 -13.33
C ASN A 436 6.92 -31.82 -13.59
N ASN A 437 7.72 -32.46 -12.72
CA ASN A 437 9.16 -32.56 -12.91
C ASN A 437 9.56 -33.47 -14.10
N ILE A 438 8.72 -34.44 -14.46
CA ILE A 438 8.91 -35.31 -15.62
C ILE A 438 8.67 -34.54 -16.93
N ILE A 439 7.73 -33.58 -16.95
CA ILE A 439 7.41 -32.77 -18.13
C ILE A 439 8.46 -31.68 -18.39
N LEU A 440 8.95 -31.01 -17.32
CA LEU A 440 9.95 -29.96 -17.39
C LEU A 440 11.35 -30.45 -17.81
N SER A 441 11.62 -31.74 -17.69
CA SER A 441 12.86 -32.38 -18.12
C SER A 441 12.81 -32.93 -19.56
N SER A 442 11.66 -32.84 -20.25
CA SER A 442 11.48 -33.37 -21.60
C SER A 442 12.26 -32.59 -22.67
N ARG A 443 12.86 -33.33 -23.62
CA ARG A 443 13.75 -32.79 -24.67
C ARG A 443 13.08 -31.74 -25.59
N SER A 444 11.76 -31.81 -25.79
CA SER A 444 10.99 -30.89 -26.65
C SER A 444 10.91 -29.46 -26.10
N TRP A 445 10.95 -29.29 -24.76
CA TRP A 445 10.88 -27.99 -24.09
C TRP A 445 12.21 -27.22 -24.21
N LYS A 446 13.35 -27.92 -24.19
CA LYS A 446 14.70 -27.37 -24.41
C LYS A 446 14.95 -26.99 -25.86
N LEU A 447 14.42 -27.75 -26.83
CA LEU A 447 14.66 -27.56 -28.27
C LEU A 447 13.93 -26.36 -28.89
N THR A 448 12.78 -25.95 -28.35
CA THR A 448 11.91 -24.93 -28.99
C THR A 448 11.95 -23.56 -28.32
N GLN A 449 12.81 -23.36 -27.31
CA GLN A 449 13.00 -22.08 -26.61
C GLN A 449 13.71 -20.99 -27.46
N PRO A 450 14.71 -21.29 -28.32
CA PRO A 450 15.39 -20.28 -29.14
C PRO A 450 14.50 -19.71 -30.25
N LEU A 451 13.69 -20.56 -30.89
CA LEU A 451 12.74 -20.18 -31.95
C LEU A 451 11.67 -19.18 -31.47
N ARG A 452 11.37 -19.17 -30.16
CA ARG A 452 10.42 -18.26 -29.53
C ARG A 452 10.99 -16.86 -29.25
N ALA A 453 12.31 -16.72 -29.15
CA ALA A 453 12.99 -15.42 -29.08
C ALA A 453 13.24 -14.85 -30.48
N PHE A 454 13.57 -15.70 -31.45
CA PHE A 454 13.92 -15.30 -32.83
C PHE A 454 12.76 -14.61 -33.58
N ARG A 455 11.50 -15.03 -33.34
CA ARG A 455 10.32 -14.41 -33.98
C ARG A 455 10.04 -12.97 -33.48
N ARG A 456 10.52 -12.59 -32.30
CA ARG A 456 10.42 -11.20 -31.77
C ARG A 456 11.50 -10.26 -32.31
N SER A 457 12.62 -10.79 -32.82
CA SER A 457 13.68 -10.01 -33.46
C SER A 457 13.48 -9.83 -34.96
N PHE A 458 12.84 -10.79 -35.65
CA PHE A 458 12.66 -10.75 -37.10
C PHE A 458 11.60 -9.72 -37.56
N GLN A 459 10.68 -9.30 -36.69
CA GLN A 459 9.71 -8.22 -36.98
C GLN A 459 10.25 -6.80 -36.71
N ARG A 460 11.44 -6.67 -36.09
CA ARG A 460 12.11 -5.37 -35.85
C ARG A 460 13.32 -5.12 -36.77
N LEU A 461 13.62 -6.04 -37.69
CA LEU A 461 14.72 -5.96 -38.66
C LEU A 461 14.25 -5.55 -40.08
N ARG A 462 13.23 -4.68 -40.17
CA ARG A 462 12.83 -4.03 -41.44
C ARG A 462 12.96 -2.50 -41.45
N SER A 463 13.70 -1.94 -40.50
CA SER A 463 14.25 -0.58 -40.61
C SER A 463 15.70 -0.61 -40.14
N ASN A 464 16.61 -0.32 -41.05
CA ASN A 464 18.07 -0.25 -40.86
C ASN A 464 18.47 0.44 -39.55
N ASP A 465 19.36 -0.14 -38.74
CA ASP A 465 20.80 0.11 -38.89
C ASP A 465 21.66 -0.87 -38.06
N LYS A 466 22.91 -1.05 -38.47
CA LYS A 466 23.87 -2.05 -38.00
C LYS A 466 24.51 -1.64 -36.66
N THR A 467 24.52 -2.53 -35.66
CA THR A 467 25.69 -2.80 -34.79
C THR A 467 25.41 -3.98 -33.85
N LYS A 468 26.42 -4.86 -33.71
CA LYS A 468 26.39 -6.12 -32.96
C LYS A 468 26.71 -5.86 -31.49
N ASN A 469 26.02 -6.56 -30.56
CA ASN A 469 26.63 -7.09 -29.32
C ASN A 469 25.79 -8.26 -28.78
N THR A 470 26.44 -9.41 -28.62
CA THR A 470 25.90 -10.70 -28.16
C THR A 470 25.96 -10.80 -26.63
N ILE A 471 24.81 -11.01 -25.97
CA ILE A 471 24.69 -11.21 -24.52
C ILE A 471 24.79 -12.72 -24.20
N SER A 472 25.56 -13.11 -23.18
CA SER A 472 25.75 -14.50 -22.75
C SER A 472 24.58 -15.00 -21.86
N LEU A 473 24.20 -16.26 -22.06
CA LEU A 473 22.96 -16.90 -21.57
C LEU A 473 23.02 -17.43 -20.11
N SER A 474 24.12 -17.25 -19.36
CA SER A 474 24.32 -17.91 -18.07
C SER A 474 23.69 -17.18 -16.85
N ALA A 475 23.27 -15.92 -16.98
CA ALA A 475 22.78 -15.12 -15.85
C ALA A 475 21.27 -15.27 -15.52
N LEU A 476 20.51 -16.08 -16.28
CA LEU A 476 19.04 -16.13 -16.24
C LEU A 476 18.43 -17.28 -15.40
N LEU A 477 19.25 -18.07 -14.71
CA LEU A 477 18.80 -19.24 -13.95
C LEU A 477 19.24 -19.13 -12.48
N ASN A 478 18.48 -18.40 -11.65
CA ASN A 478 18.66 -18.43 -10.19
C ASN A 478 17.42 -19.07 -9.49
N PRO A 479 17.50 -20.35 -9.07
CA PRO A 479 16.38 -21.15 -8.57
C PRO A 479 15.76 -20.67 -7.24
N THR A 480 16.48 -19.86 -6.45
CA THR A 480 16.02 -19.35 -5.15
C THR A 480 14.85 -18.36 -5.27
N ARG A 481 14.74 -17.65 -6.41
CA ARG A 481 13.67 -16.66 -6.66
C ARG A 481 12.33 -17.29 -7.04
N MET A 482 12.35 -18.45 -7.70
CA MET A 482 11.12 -19.23 -7.98
C MET A 482 10.49 -19.79 -6.70
N ARG A 483 11.32 -20.17 -5.72
CA ARG A 483 10.85 -20.71 -4.42
C ARG A 483 10.13 -19.66 -3.55
N ASN A 484 10.45 -18.38 -3.72
CA ASN A 484 9.78 -17.28 -3.00
C ASN A 484 8.45 -16.86 -3.66
N GLY A 485 8.33 -16.94 -4.99
CA GLY A 485 7.06 -16.69 -5.69
C GLY A 485 5.98 -17.73 -5.38
N ALA A 486 6.38 -18.98 -5.19
CA ALA A 486 5.49 -20.07 -4.77
C ALA A 486 4.88 -19.88 -3.38
N ARG A 487 5.54 -19.12 -2.47
CA ARG A 487 5.06 -18.89 -1.09
C ARG A 487 3.90 -17.88 -1.00
N TYR A 488 3.80 -16.93 -1.93
CA TYR A 488 2.66 -16.00 -2.00
C TYR A 488 1.39 -16.72 -2.44
N LEU A 489 1.53 -17.63 -3.42
CA LEU A 489 0.44 -18.49 -3.89
C LEU A 489 0.00 -19.48 -2.81
N ALA A 490 0.94 -20.01 -2.02
CA ALA A 490 0.64 -20.89 -0.88
C ALA A 490 -0.11 -20.20 0.28
N ARG A 491 -0.19 -18.86 0.28
CA ARG A 491 -0.87 -18.05 1.33
C ARG A 491 -2.13 -17.33 0.82
N GLY A 492 -2.51 -17.51 -0.45
CA GLY A 492 -3.67 -16.81 -1.04
C GLY A 492 -3.44 -15.32 -1.33
N ASP A 493 -2.21 -14.79 -1.18
CA ASP A 493 -1.89 -13.37 -1.39
C ASP A 493 -1.51 -13.08 -2.86
N ILE A 494 -2.53 -13.13 -3.73
CA ILE A 494 -2.41 -12.90 -5.18
C ILE A 494 -2.13 -11.41 -5.46
N LYS A 495 -2.64 -10.50 -4.62
CA LYS A 495 -2.40 -9.06 -4.72
C LYS A 495 -0.94 -8.70 -4.42
N GLY A 496 -0.37 -9.27 -3.36
CA GLY A 496 1.05 -9.14 -3.03
C GLY A 496 1.98 -9.73 -4.11
N LEU A 497 1.58 -10.83 -4.75
CA LEU A 497 2.32 -11.39 -5.90
C LEU A 497 2.28 -10.46 -7.13
N LEU A 498 1.13 -9.89 -7.48
CA LEU A 498 0.98 -8.95 -8.60
C LEU A 498 1.72 -7.64 -8.38
N GLU A 499 1.64 -7.08 -7.16
CA GLU A 499 2.41 -5.90 -6.77
C GLU A 499 3.92 -6.18 -6.83
N ARG A 500 4.35 -7.38 -6.44
CA ARG A 500 5.77 -7.80 -6.51
C ARG A 500 6.23 -8.08 -7.93
N LEU A 501 5.39 -8.62 -8.81
CA LEU A 501 5.72 -8.81 -10.23
C LEU A 501 5.82 -7.46 -10.96
N LYS A 502 4.89 -6.53 -10.73
CA LYS A 502 4.99 -5.14 -11.21
C LYS A 502 6.27 -4.47 -10.70
N TYR A 503 6.57 -4.63 -9.41
CA TYR A 503 7.81 -4.15 -8.80
C TYR A 503 9.05 -4.78 -9.45
N SER A 504 9.11 -6.09 -9.67
CA SER A 504 10.27 -6.78 -10.29
C SER A 504 10.49 -6.47 -11.77
N PHE A 505 9.44 -6.12 -12.53
CA PHE A 505 9.60 -5.60 -13.89
C PHE A 505 10.13 -4.16 -13.89
N ARG A 506 9.63 -3.32 -12.97
CA ARG A 506 10.16 -1.95 -12.73
C ARG A 506 11.61 -2.01 -12.30
N GLU A 507 11.95 -2.86 -11.33
CA GLU A 507 13.29 -3.09 -10.82
C GLU A 507 14.28 -3.42 -11.95
N ARG A 508 13.90 -4.19 -12.97
CA ARG A 508 14.79 -4.46 -14.12
C ARG A 508 14.98 -3.28 -15.07
N ALA A 509 13.94 -2.48 -15.33
CA ALA A 509 14.06 -1.27 -16.14
C ALA A 509 14.92 -0.22 -15.42
N THR A 510 14.67 -0.05 -14.11
CA THR A 510 15.43 0.76 -13.17
C THR A 510 16.89 0.31 -13.08
N ILE A 511 17.16 -0.98 -12.86
CA ILE A 511 18.52 -1.56 -12.82
C ILE A 511 19.25 -1.33 -14.16
N ASN A 512 18.60 -1.52 -15.30
CA ASN A 512 19.24 -1.29 -16.60
C ASN A 512 19.59 0.19 -16.81
N SER A 513 18.71 1.11 -16.39
CA SER A 513 18.99 2.56 -16.43
C SER A 513 20.13 2.94 -15.50
N ILE A 514 20.09 2.47 -14.24
CA ILE A 514 21.14 2.73 -13.23
C ILE A 514 22.47 2.12 -13.68
N GLN A 515 22.51 0.90 -14.19
CA GLN A 515 23.73 0.29 -14.72
C GLN A 515 24.30 1.08 -15.90
N LYS A 516 23.45 1.62 -16.77
CA LYS A 516 23.89 2.50 -17.86
C LYS A 516 24.52 3.79 -17.33
N ILE A 517 23.96 4.36 -16.26
CA ILE A 517 24.48 5.54 -15.58
C ILE A 517 25.80 5.23 -14.85
N GLN A 518 25.86 4.15 -14.08
CA GLN A 518 27.07 3.70 -13.37
C GLN A 518 28.25 3.43 -14.32
N ASN A 519 27.97 2.90 -15.51
CA ASN A 519 28.99 2.65 -16.54
C ASN A 519 29.40 3.92 -17.31
N ASN A 520 28.70 5.05 -17.10
CA ASN A 520 29.00 6.33 -17.72
C ASN A 520 29.52 7.31 -16.66
N SER A 521 30.85 7.44 -16.57
CA SER A 521 31.49 8.41 -15.67
C SER A 521 31.17 9.88 -16.01
N GLU A 522 30.54 10.15 -17.16
CA GLU A 522 30.10 11.47 -17.61
C GLU A 522 28.57 11.65 -17.51
N ALA A 523 27.88 10.84 -16.69
CA ALA A 523 26.43 10.97 -16.52
C ALA A 523 26.03 12.39 -16.09
N THR A 524 25.12 12.99 -16.83
CA THR A 524 24.71 14.38 -16.62
C THR A 524 23.45 14.48 -15.75
N TRP A 525 23.44 15.42 -14.80
CA TRP A 525 22.35 15.59 -13.84
C TRP A 525 21.65 16.94 -13.99
N ALA A 526 20.36 16.94 -13.69
CA ALA A 526 19.54 18.14 -13.58
C ALA A 526 18.65 18.09 -12.35
N ILE A 527 18.40 19.26 -11.75
CA ILE A 527 17.46 19.47 -10.66
C ILE A 527 16.43 20.48 -11.11
N MET A 528 15.18 20.05 -11.22
CA MET A 528 14.05 20.89 -11.59
C MET A 528 13.33 21.33 -10.33
N SER A 529 13.08 22.62 -10.18
CA SER A 529 12.47 23.20 -8.98
C SER A 529 11.56 24.37 -9.30
N THR A 530 10.59 24.69 -8.44
CA THR A 530 9.93 25.99 -8.52
C THR A 530 10.80 27.06 -7.87
N PRO A 531 10.59 28.37 -8.15
CA PRO A 531 11.32 29.44 -7.48
C PRO A 531 11.23 29.37 -5.94
N HIS A 532 10.10 28.91 -5.39
CA HIS A 532 9.88 28.79 -3.94
C HIS A 532 10.67 27.67 -3.26
N THR A 533 11.23 26.74 -4.03
CA THR A 533 11.97 25.56 -3.52
C THR A 533 13.42 25.55 -3.99
N ILE A 534 13.90 26.66 -4.56
CA ILE A 534 15.23 26.76 -5.16
C ILE A 534 16.35 26.55 -4.13
N PHE A 535 16.15 26.95 -2.88
CA PHE A 535 17.07 26.68 -1.76
C PHE A 535 17.35 25.17 -1.60
N ILE A 536 16.31 24.34 -1.67
CA ILE A 536 16.44 22.88 -1.57
C ILE A 536 17.18 22.35 -2.79
N ALA A 537 16.85 22.83 -3.99
CA ALA A 537 17.52 22.43 -5.22
C ALA A 537 19.01 22.77 -5.23
N GLN A 538 19.37 23.96 -4.75
CA GLN A 538 20.76 24.38 -4.53
C GLN A 538 21.43 23.50 -3.49
N SER A 539 20.74 23.17 -2.40
CA SER A 539 21.33 22.33 -1.36
C SER A 539 21.65 20.92 -1.83
N ILE A 540 20.77 20.33 -2.65
CA ILE A 540 21.03 19.06 -3.32
C ILE A 540 22.20 19.19 -4.30
N ALA A 541 22.24 20.25 -5.13
CA ALA A 541 23.31 20.45 -6.11
C ALA A 541 24.69 20.62 -5.44
N ASP A 542 24.77 21.42 -4.39
CA ASP A 542 25.99 21.66 -3.60
C ASP A 542 26.50 20.34 -3.01
N HIS A 543 25.61 19.55 -2.40
CA HIS A 543 25.99 18.24 -1.84
C HIS A 543 26.46 17.27 -2.93
N LEU A 544 25.74 17.17 -4.04
CA LEU A 544 26.14 16.34 -5.19
C LEU A 544 27.53 16.73 -5.72
N LYS A 545 27.82 18.03 -5.76
CA LYS A 545 29.14 18.55 -6.17
C LYS A 545 30.26 18.08 -5.23
N THR A 546 30.02 17.98 -3.92
CA THR A 546 31.01 17.39 -2.98
C THR A 546 31.30 15.91 -3.27
N ARG A 547 30.38 15.23 -3.96
CA ARG A 547 30.54 13.84 -4.41
C ARG A 547 31.07 13.72 -5.84
N GLY A 548 31.43 14.84 -6.47
CA GLY A 548 31.96 14.88 -7.84
C GLY A 548 30.88 14.81 -8.92
N ILE A 549 29.62 15.11 -8.58
CA ILE A 549 28.49 15.10 -9.51
C ILE A 549 28.04 16.54 -9.75
N ASP A 550 28.27 17.05 -10.97
CA ASP A 550 27.74 18.35 -11.37
C ASP A 550 26.28 18.24 -11.78
N ALA A 551 25.42 19.05 -11.17
CA ALA A 551 23.99 19.07 -11.44
C ALA A 551 23.52 20.48 -11.86
N SER A 552 22.81 20.55 -12.98
CA SER A 552 22.22 21.81 -13.46
C SER A 552 20.90 22.11 -12.75
N VAL A 553 20.76 23.28 -12.12
CA VAL A 553 19.50 23.70 -11.48
C VAL A 553 18.67 24.51 -12.47
N MET A 554 17.39 24.15 -12.63
CA MET A 554 16.47 24.83 -13.55
C MET A 554 15.09 25.06 -12.93
N THR A 555 14.50 26.22 -13.21
CA THR A 555 13.21 26.65 -12.66
C THR A 555 12.02 26.43 -13.60
N SER A 556 12.27 25.90 -14.79
CA SER A 556 11.26 25.62 -15.82
C SER A 556 11.61 24.34 -16.59
N ALA A 557 10.61 23.72 -17.21
CA ALA A 557 10.81 22.52 -18.00
C ALA A 557 11.51 22.85 -19.34
N PRO A 558 12.64 22.19 -19.69
CA PRO A 558 13.34 22.45 -20.93
C PRO A 558 12.54 22.00 -22.15
N ALA A 559 12.94 22.45 -23.35
CA ALA A 559 12.32 22.00 -24.59
C ALA A 559 12.47 20.48 -24.79
N SER A 560 13.64 19.94 -24.46
CA SER A 560 13.97 18.51 -24.49
C SER A 560 14.71 18.08 -23.21
N PHE A 561 14.49 16.83 -22.78
CA PHE A 561 15.14 16.27 -21.59
C PHE A 561 16.42 15.51 -21.98
N ASN A 562 17.54 16.21 -21.95
CA ASN A 562 18.85 15.72 -22.43
C ASN A 562 19.74 15.12 -21.33
N HIS A 563 19.40 15.29 -20.05
CA HIS A 563 20.18 14.75 -18.94
C HIS A 563 19.87 13.26 -18.70
N ASP A 564 20.81 12.58 -18.05
CA ASP A 564 20.67 11.17 -17.69
C ASP A 564 19.78 10.99 -16.45
N ILE A 565 19.89 11.90 -15.48
CA ILE A 565 19.08 11.92 -14.26
C ILE A 565 18.49 13.30 -14.00
N TYR A 566 17.24 13.29 -13.53
CA TYR A 566 16.50 14.44 -13.06
C TYR A 566 16.04 14.21 -11.63
N ILE A 567 16.33 15.15 -10.72
CA ILE A 567 15.62 15.28 -9.45
C ILE A 567 14.59 16.39 -9.62
N VAL A 568 13.30 16.11 -9.45
CA VAL A 568 12.22 17.07 -9.69
C VAL A 568 11.49 17.35 -8.38
N LEU A 569 11.62 18.59 -7.90
CA LEU A 569 10.93 19.11 -6.72
C LEU A 569 9.57 19.66 -7.15
N CYS A 570 8.51 19.36 -6.40
CA CYS A 570 7.14 19.80 -6.71
C CYS A 570 6.69 19.46 -8.14
N ALA A 571 6.85 18.20 -8.56
CA ALA A 571 6.58 17.74 -9.92
C ALA A 571 5.17 18.09 -10.45
N GLN A 572 4.18 18.20 -9.57
CA GLN A 572 2.82 18.63 -9.88
C GLN A 572 2.72 20.05 -10.47
N MET A 573 3.76 20.88 -10.32
CA MET A 573 3.82 22.25 -10.81
C MET A 573 4.35 22.37 -12.25
N PHE A 574 4.74 21.24 -12.89
CA PHE A 574 5.28 21.23 -14.25
C PHE A 574 4.32 20.56 -15.23
N ASP A 575 4.07 21.20 -16.37
CA ASP A 575 3.24 20.64 -17.45
C ASP A 575 3.88 19.40 -18.10
N ARG A 576 5.22 19.36 -18.13
CA ARG A 576 6.01 18.28 -18.72
C ARG A 576 7.06 17.83 -17.72
N LEU A 577 7.11 16.51 -17.50
CA LEU A 577 8.11 15.86 -16.66
C LEU A 577 9.12 15.08 -17.52
N PRO A 578 10.35 14.86 -17.02
CA PRO A 578 11.30 13.98 -17.66
C PRO A 578 10.75 12.55 -17.79
N PRO A 579 11.37 11.69 -18.64
CA PRO A 579 11.03 10.28 -18.73
C PRO A 579 11.05 9.58 -17.37
N ASN A 580 10.12 8.65 -17.18
CA ASN A 580 9.88 7.91 -15.94
C ASN A 580 11.17 7.27 -15.38
N GLU A 581 11.95 6.64 -16.27
CA GLU A 581 13.17 5.92 -15.95
C GLU A 581 14.39 6.81 -15.65
N ARG A 582 14.24 8.14 -15.75
CA ARG A 582 15.30 9.13 -15.50
C ARG A 582 14.95 10.13 -14.40
N ARG A 583 13.78 10.03 -13.78
CA ARG A 583 13.31 11.02 -12.81
C ARG A 583 13.18 10.46 -11.41
N ILE A 584 13.74 11.17 -10.44
CA ILE A 584 13.44 11.03 -9.01
C ILE A 584 12.52 12.19 -8.65
N LEU A 585 11.38 11.92 -8.03
CA LEU A 585 10.47 12.98 -7.62
C LEU A 585 10.66 13.26 -6.13
N PHE A 586 11.00 14.50 -5.78
CA PHE A 586 11.01 14.96 -4.41
C PHE A 586 9.62 15.53 -4.08
N GLN A 587 8.86 14.74 -3.35
CA GLN A 587 7.57 15.08 -2.80
C GLN A 587 7.77 16.12 -1.69
N LEU A 588 7.12 17.29 -1.82
CA LEU A 588 7.19 18.39 -0.84
C LEU A 588 5.82 18.88 -0.36
N GLU A 589 4.72 18.30 -0.85
CA GLU A 589 3.35 18.67 -0.44
C GLU A 589 2.95 17.99 0.88
N GLN A 590 2.15 18.66 1.70
CA GLN A 590 1.72 18.08 2.97
C GLN A 590 0.52 17.12 2.79
N SER A 591 0.63 15.90 3.30
CA SER A 591 -0.42 14.86 3.26
C SER A 591 -1.67 15.18 4.07
N VAL A 592 -1.60 16.17 4.97
CA VAL A 592 -2.73 16.67 5.76
C VAL A 592 -3.85 17.23 4.87
N SER A 593 -3.54 17.62 3.63
CA SER A 593 -4.51 18.02 2.62
C SER A 593 -4.41 17.16 1.37
N SER A 594 -5.37 16.26 1.19
CA SER A 594 -5.43 15.37 0.01
C SER A 594 -5.59 16.11 -1.32
N ARG A 595 -5.95 17.40 -1.31
CA ARG A 595 -6.13 18.23 -2.51
C ARG A 595 -4.88 18.31 -3.40
N TRP A 596 -3.70 18.22 -2.79
CA TRP A 596 -2.42 18.29 -3.48
C TRP A 596 -2.01 16.95 -4.12
N PHE A 597 -2.62 15.84 -3.68
CA PHE A 597 -2.34 14.49 -4.16
C PHE A 597 -3.38 14.04 -5.21
N SER A 598 -3.39 14.72 -6.34
CA SER A 598 -4.24 14.34 -7.48
C SER A 598 -3.91 12.93 -8.00
N LYS A 599 -4.87 12.26 -8.66
CA LYS A 599 -4.62 10.95 -9.29
C LYS A 599 -3.44 11.00 -10.26
N LYS A 600 -3.29 12.10 -11.01
CA LYS A 600 -2.15 12.33 -11.90
C LYS A 600 -0.85 12.39 -11.11
N TYR A 601 -0.80 13.18 -10.04
CA TYR A 601 0.43 13.31 -9.24
C TYR A 601 0.82 11.99 -8.55
N ILE A 602 -0.15 11.24 -8.00
CA ILE A 602 0.11 9.90 -7.46
C ILE A 602 0.64 8.95 -8.55
N SER A 603 0.08 8.99 -9.76
CA SER A 603 0.60 8.21 -10.89
C SER A 603 2.01 8.65 -11.29
N ASP A 604 2.30 9.96 -11.26
CA ASP A 604 3.62 10.48 -11.57
C ASP A 604 4.68 10.03 -10.56
N LEU A 605 4.32 10.02 -9.26
CA LEU A 605 5.09 9.46 -8.16
C LEU A 605 5.30 7.94 -8.35
N GLU A 606 4.23 7.18 -8.60
CA GLU A 606 4.33 5.72 -8.74
C GLU A 606 5.19 5.27 -9.93
N ASN A 607 5.28 6.12 -10.96
CA ASN A 607 6.01 5.84 -12.18
C ASN A 607 7.41 6.47 -12.23
N SER A 608 7.91 7.10 -11.16
CA SER A 608 9.28 7.62 -11.10
C SER A 608 10.30 6.51 -10.84
N LEU A 609 11.60 6.83 -10.94
CA LEU A 609 12.69 5.94 -10.55
C LEU A 609 12.65 5.67 -9.04
N ALA A 610 12.44 6.74 -8.28
CA ALA A 610 12.32 6.75 -6.82
C ALA A 610 11.55 7.99 -6.37
N ILE A 611 11.10 7.96 -5.11
CA ILE A 611 10.46 9.10 -4.47
C ILE A 611 11.29 9.50 -3.25
N PHE A 612 11.65 10.77 -3.18
CA PHE A 612 12.21 11.39 -2.00
C PHE A 612 11.09 12.11 -1.26
N ASP A 613 11.03 11.97 0.06
CA ASP A 613 10.04 12.64 0.90
C ASP A 613 10.69 13.07 2.21
N TYR A 614 10.32 14.25 2.70
CA TYR A 614 10.93 14.87 3.87
C TYR A 614 10.22 14.55 5.19
N SER A 615 9.02 13.93 5.14
CA SER A 615 8.19 13.70 6.33
C SER A 615 7.79 12.22 6.47
N LEU A 616 7.99 11.65 7.65
CA LEU A 616 7.53 10.30 7.96
C LEU A 616 6.00 10.17 7.89
N THR A 617 5.28 11.24 8.22
CA THR A 617 3.81 11.30 8.09
C THR A 617 3.38 11.21 6.62
N ASN A 618 4.08 11.90 5.72
CA ASN A 618 3.82 11.77 4.28
C ASN A 618 4.13 10.38 3.77
N ILE A 619 5.24 9.77 4.21
CA ILE A 619 5.59 8.39 3.83
C ILE A 619 4.51 7.40 4.26
N GLU A 620 3.96 7.54 5.46
CA GLU A 620 2.82 6.73 5.92
C GLU A 620 1.58 6.93 5.05
N PHE A 621 1.27 8.19 4.69
CA PHE A 621 0.18 8.50 3.79
C PHE A 621 0.37 7.86 2.40
N LEU A 622 1.57 7.94 1.82
CA LEU A 622 1.90 7.34 0.52
C LEU A 622 1.81 5.81 0.58
N GLN A 623 2.22 5.19 1.69
CA GLN A 623 2.08 3.75 1.90
C GLN A 623 0.61 3.32 1.80
N ASN A 624 -0.30 4.09 2.39
CA ASN A 624 -1.75 3.85 2.30
C ASN A 624 -2.32 4.09 0.88
N LYS A 625 -1.58 4.77 0.01
CA LYS A 625 -1.90 4.94 -1.42
C LYS A 625 -1.23 3.89 -2.33
N GLY A 626 -0.53 2.91 -1.76
CA GLY A 626 0.15 1.84 -2.51
C GLY A 626 1.59 2.15 -2.91
N ILE A 627 2.10 3.34 -2.55
CA ILE A 627 3.48 3.76 -2.77
C ILE A 627 4.27 3.51 -1.48
N ARG A 628 5.05 2.44 -1.42
CA ARG A 628 5.63 1.92 -0.17
C ARG A 628 7.13 1.62 -0.29
N TYR A 629 7.75 1.32 0.86
CA TYR A 629 9.07 0.69 0.91
C TYR A 629 9.18 -0.48 -0.10
N PRO A 630 10.27 -0.58 -0.90
CA PRO A 630 11.49 0.24 -0.88
C PRO A 630 11.52 1.42 -1.86
N HIS A 631 10.39 1.79 -2.49
CA HIS A 631 10.35 2.81 -3.54
C HIS A 631 10.51 4.25 -3.02
N VAL A 632 10.11 4.48 -1.76
CA VAL A 632 10.18 5.77 -1.07
C VAL A 632 11.42 5.83 -0.18
N HIS A 633 12.10 6.97 -0.20
CA HIS A 633 13.28 7.28 0.62
C HIS A 633 12.99 8.51 1.47
N TYR A 634 13.24 8.40 2.77
CA TYR A 634 13.18 9.53 3.69
C TYR A 634 14.43 10.39 3.54
N ILE A 635 14.24 11.66 3.22
CA ILE A 635 15.31 12.67 3.09
C ILE A 635 14.83 13.94 3.78
N PRO A 636 15.11 14.13 5.09
CA PRO A 636 14.78 15.37 5.78
C PRO A 636 15.53 16.52 5.12
N ILE A 637 14.86 17.66 4.96
CA ILE A 637 15.47 18.85 4.36
C ILE A 637 16.47 19.43 5.36
N GLY A 638 17.66 19.77 4.86
CA GLY A 638 18.68 20.45 5.65
C GLY A 638 19.51 21.40 4.79
N LEU A 639 20.63 21.85 5.36
CA LEU A 639 21.51 22.85 4.76
C LEU A 639 22.60 22.21 3.88
N SER A 640 23.10 22.98 2.93
CA SER A 640 24.26 22.60 2.11
C SER A 640 25.62 22.87 2.79
N SER A 641 25.63 23.80 3.73
CA SER A 641 26.83 24.27 4.41
C SER A 641 26.56 24.50 5.89
N SER A 642 27.49 24.04 6.72
CA SER A 642 27.51 24.37 8.15
C SER A 642 27.98 25.79 8.42
N ASN A 643 28.66 26.41 7.45
CA ASN A 643 29.18 27.78 7.57
C ASN A 643 28.08 28.76 7.16
N ILE A 644 27.32 29.21 8.15
CA ILE A 644 26.29 30.24 8.00
C ILE A 644 26.83 31.60 8.44
N SER A 645 26.37 32.66 7.78
CA SER A 645 26.68 34.04 8.20
C SER A 645 25.70 34.45 9.28
N VAL A 646 26.21 34.63 10.50
CA VAL A 646 25.40 35.06 11.65
C VAL A 646 25.65 36.55 11.87
N ASN A 647 24.60 37.36 11.72
CA ASN A 647 24.69 38.81 11.91
C ASN A 647 24.36 39.18 13.36
N ASN A 648 24.96 40.26 13.87
CA ASN A 648 24.70 40.77 15.20
C ASN A 648 23.21 41.16 15.36
N PRO A 649 22.49 40.68 16.38
CA PRO A 649 21.10 41.07 16.65
C PRO A 649 20.87 42.58 16.76
N ALA A 650 21.88 43.34 17.19
CA ALA A 650 21.82 44.80 17.30
C ALA A 650 21.74 45.52 15.93
N GLU A 651 22.11 44.84 14.84
CA GLU A 651 22.09 45.39 13.47
C GLU A 651 20.77 45.09 12.72
N LYS A 652 19.84 44.37 13.37
CA LYS A 652 18.55 43.96 12.79
C LYS A 652 17.53 45.10 12.86
N GLU A 653 16.74 45.26 11.80
CA GLU A 653 15.82 46.39 11.63
C GLU A 653 14.48 46.22 12.38
N TYR A 654 14.07 44.98 12.65
CA TYR A 654 12.78 44.67 13.28
C TYR A 654 12.85 43.33 14.03
N ASP A 655 11.92 43.16 14.98
CA ASP A 655 11.91 42.00 15.88
C ASP A 655 11.46 40.73 15.15
N PHE A 656 10.34 40.81 14.41
CA PHE A 656 9.77 39.66 13.73
C PHE A 656 9.54 39.90 12.23
N LEU A 657 9.86 38.88 11.43
CA LEU A 657 9.44 38.77 10.03
C LEU A 657 8.41 37.67 9.86
N PHE A 658 7.30 37.97 9.21
CA PHE A 658 6.46 36.96 8.57
C PHE A 658 6.53 37.12 7.06
N TYR A 659 6.73 36.01 6.35
CA TYR A 659 6.58 35.97 4.90
C TYR A 659 5.74 34.76 4.45
N GLY A 660 4.83 35.01 3.51
CA GLY A 660 3.88 34.02 2.98
C GLY A 660 2.46 34.55 2.92
N ASP A 661 1.53 33.75 2.40
CA ASP A 661 0.14 34.18 2.23
C ASP A 661 -0.60 34.33 3.58
N SER A 662 -0.72 35.56 4.04
CA SER A 662 -1.59 35.97 5.14
C SER A 662 -2.92 36.57 4.64
N ASN A 663 -2.96 37.08 3.41
CA ASN A 663 -4.14 37.71 2.82
C ASN A 663 -5.31 36.72 2.65
N SER A 664 -5.02 35.46 2.37
CA SER A 664 -6.05 34.42 2.25
C SER A 664 -6.30 33.65 3.56
N SER A 665 -5.61 33.99 4.66
CA SER A 665 -5.71 33.28 5.94
C SER A 665 -6.15 34.22 7.07
N PRO A 666 -7.45 34.23 7.45
CA PRO A 666 -7.95 34.99 8.61
C PRO A 666 -7.20 34.63 9.90
N ARG A 667 -6.84 33.35 10.03
CA ARG A 667 -6.04 32.81 11.13
C ARG A 667 -4.68 33.50 11.23
N ARG A 668 -3.88 33.48 10.16
CA ARG A 668 -2.56 34.14 10.16
C ARG A 668 -2.69 35.63 10.45
N ARG A 669 -3.69 36.32 9.89
CA ARG A 669 -3.92 37.74 10.19
C ARG A 669 -4.21 37.99 11.66
N HIS A 670 -4.98 37.13 12.32
CA HIS A 670 -5.27 37.25 13.74
C HIS A 670 -4.01 37.12 14.61
N PHE A 671 -3.18 36.10 14.34
CA PHE A 671 -1.90 35.92 15.04
C PHE A 671 -0.97 37.12 14.80
N LEU A 672 -0.78 37.51 13.54
CA LEU A 672 0.09 38.61 13.18
C LEU A 672 -0.39 39.95 13.77
N SER A 673 -1.69 40.23 13.78
CA SER A 673 -2.23 41.45 14.40
C SER A 673 -1.93 41.49 15.90
N LYS A 674 -2.05 40.34 16.58
CA LYS A 674 -1.77 40.25 18.02
C LYS A 674 -0.29 40.39 18.34
N LEU A 675 0.57 39.86 17.48
CA LEU A 675 2.02 40.06 17.60
C LEU A 675 2.42 41.53 17.36
N GLN A 676 1.79 42.20 16.38
CA GLN A 676 1.99 43.61 16.05
C GLN A 676 1.55 44.59 17.15
N GLU A 677 0.67 44.19 18.06
CA GLU A 677 0.29 45.00 19.23
C GLU A 677 1.46 45.20 20.21
N LYS A 678 2.46 44.30 20.21
CA LYS A 678 3.58 44.32 21.17
C LYS A 678 4.96 44.50 20.55
N PHE A 679 5.17 44.09 19.30
CA PHE A 679 6.49 44.00 18.69
C PHE A 679 6.57 44.69 17.33
N SER A 680 7.79 45.02 16.89
CA SER A 680 8.03 45.46 15.51
C SER A 680 7.97 44.27 14.56
N VAL A 681 6.84 44.10 13.86
CA VAL A 681 6.60 42.97 12.94
C VAL A 681 6.43 43.45 11.50
N VAL A 682 7.25 42.91 10.61
CA VAL A 682 7.13 43.11 9.16
C VAL A 682 6.44 41.90 8.52
N VAL A 683 5.49 42.16 7.61
CA VAL A 683 4.68 41.14 6.94
C VAL A 683 4.77 41.30 5.43
N TYR A 684 5.26 40.27 4.73
CA TYR A 684 5.30 40.23 3.26
C TYR A 684 4.50 39.05 2.69
N ASN A 685 3.56 39.32 1.78
CA ASN A 685 2.71 38.26 1.21
C ASN A 685 3.30 37.60 -0.04
N ASN A 686 4.12 38.31 -0.82
CA ASN A 686 4.65 37.85 -2.12
C ASN A 686 6.12 38.23 -2.26
N LEU A 687 6.99 37.60 -1.48
CA LEU A 687 8.43 37.88 -1.47
C LEU A 687 9.21 36.60 -1.78
N PHE A 688 10.11 36.65 -2.76
CA PHE A 688 10.85 35.48 -3.26
C PHE A 688 12.30 35.85 -3.59
N GLY A 689 13.17 34.84 -3.64
CA GLY A 689 14.58 35.02 -4.04
C GLY A 689 15.35 35.97 -3.13
N GLU A 690 16.24 36.78 -3.70
CA GLU A 690 17.13 37.66 -2.94
C GLU A 690 16.38 38.71 -2.10
N ASP A 691 15.24 39.20 -2.55
CA ASP A 691 14.45 40.15 -1.75
C ASP A 691 13.95 39.50 -0.46
N MET A 692 13.55 38.22 -0.52
CA MET A 692 13.17 37.42 0.64
C MET A 692 14.35 37.17 1.55
N HIS A 693 15.50 36.78 0.99
CA HIS A 693 16.71 36.54 1.77
C HIS A 693 17.18 37.81 2.48
N ASN A 694 17.12 38.96 1.82
CA ASN A 694 17.45 40.25 2.42
C ASN A 694 16.49 40.63 3.54
N ALA A 695 15.19 40.38 3.39
CA ALA A 695 14.25 40.58 4.49
C ALA A 695 14.56 39.66 5.68
N ILE A 696 14.81 38.38 5.45
CA ILE A 696 15.17 37.41 6.52
C ILE A 696 16.43 37.86 7.27
N ARG A 697 17.46 38.34 6.56
CA ARG A 697 18.71 38.82 7.17
C ARG A 697 18.52 40.07 8.03
N LYS A 698 17.50 40.89 7.76
CA LYS A 698 17.16 42.10 8.52
C LYS A 698 16.34 41.84 9.78
N ALA A 699 15.74 40.66 9.91
CA ALA A 699 14.92 40.29 11.06
C ALA A 699 15.77 39.72 12.21
N LYS A 700 15.40 40.00 13.46
CA LYS A 700 15.93 39.26 14.61
C LYS A 700 15.41 37.82 14.62
N VAL A 701 14.11 37.64 14.39
CA VAL A 701 13.45 36.32 14.37
C VAL A 701 12.47 36.25 13.19
N VAL A 702 12.39 35.10 12.53
CA VAL A 702 11.28 34.82 11.60
C VAL A 702 10.17 34.12 12.36
N VAL A 703 8.94 34.61 12.25
CA VAL A 703 7.76 33.93 12.81
C VAL A 703 7.14 33.01 11.76
N ASN A 704 7.07 31.72 12.06
CA ASN A 704 6.47 30.69 11.23
C ASN A 704 5.10 30.30 11.79
N ILE A 705 4.02 30.66 11.08
CA ILE A 705 2.64 30.33 11.45
C ILE A 705 2.05 29.44 10.36
N HIS A 706 1.56 28.26 10.72
CA HIS A 706 1.05 27.31 9.75
C HIS A 706 -0.22 27.83 9.05
N TYR A 707 -0.42 27.44 7.78
CA TYR A 707 -1.62 27.85 7.05
C TYR A 707 -2.86 27.11 7.57
N TYR A 708 -2.71 25.83 7.90
CA TYR A 708 -3.77 24.94 8.40
C TYR A 708 -3.52 24.54 9.84
N GLU A 709 -4.60 24.20 10.54
CA GLU A 709 -4.51 23.40 11.77
C GLU A 709 -4.15 21.95 11.42
N GLY A 710 -3.38 21.31 12.28
CA GLY A 710 -2.81 19.98 12.10
C GLY A 710 -1.76 19.89 11.00
N ALA A 711 -1.13 21.00 10.61
CA ALA A 711 -0.12 21.02 9.55
C ALA A 711 1.17 20.26 9.94
N LEU A 712 1.92 19.82 8.93
CA LEU A 712 3.29 19.35 9.12
C LEU A 712 4.22 20.54 9.32
N LEU A 713 5.30 20.34 10.07
CA LEU A 713 6.30 21.37 10.28
C LEU A 713 6.85 21.83 8.93
N GLU A 714 6.80 23.15 8.68
CA GLU A 714 7.27 23.77 7.43
C GLU A 714 8.82 23.84 7.38
N THR A 715 9.48 22.67 7.48
CA THR A 715 10.95 22.54 7.48
C THR A 715 11.65 23.15 6.26
N PRO A 716 11.07 23.19 5.03
CA PRO A 716 11.64 24.01 3.95
C PRO A 716 11.89 25.46 4.36
N ARG A 717 10.88 26.11 4.97
CA ARG A 717 10.94 27.51 5.39
C ARG A 717 11.94 27.69 6.53
N ILE A 718 11.87 26.80 7.52
CA ILE A 718 12.71 26.88 8.72
C ILE A 718 14.18 26.75 8.32
N GLN A 719 14.54 25.71 7.56
CA GLN A 719 15.94 25.47 7.18
C GLN A 719 16.49 26.61 6.31
N GLU A 720 15.69 27.19 5.42
CA GLU A 720 16.11 28.37 4.64
C GLU A 720 16.40 29.58 5.55
N CYS A 721 15.56 29.85 6.56
CA CYS A 721 15.82 30.91 7.54
C CYS A 721 17.10 30.65 8.36
N LEU A 722 17.30 29.41 8.82
CA LEU A 722 18.49 29.05 9.58
C LEU A 722 19.77 29.18 8.73
N SER A 723 19.70 28.84 7.44
CA SER A 723 20.81 29.01 6.49
C SER A 723 21.25 30.46 6.30
N LEU A 724 20.33 31.40 6.56
CA LEU A 724 20.54 32.84 6.48
C LEU A 724 20.92 33.48 7.82
N GLY A 725 21.15 32.66 8.86
CA GLY A 725 21.58 33.14 10.17
C GLY A 725 20.47 33.83 10.98
N THR A 726 19.21 33.44 10.78
CA THR A 726 18.07 34.04 11.51
C THR A 726 17.28 32.96 12.26
N PRO A 727 17.19 33.04 13.61
CA PRO A 727 16.37 32.13 14.42
C PRO A 727 14.89 32.18 14.05
N VAL A 728 14.15 31.12 14.42
CA VAL A 728 12.72 30.99 14.07
C VAL A 728 11.86 30.79 15.32
N LEU A 729 10.78 31.57 15.42
CA LEU A 729 9.66 31.30 16.31
C LEU A 729 8.59 30.55 15.50
N SER A 730 8.44 29.25 15.70
CA SER A 730 7.52 28.42 14.93
C SER A 730 6.32 27.99 15.75
N GLU A 731 5.17 27.95 15.10
CA GLU A 731 4.04 27.16 15.58
C GLU A 731 4.44 25.68 15.68
N GLY A 732 4.01 25.01 16.75
CA GLY A 732 4.23 23.59 16.97
C GLY A 732 3.52 22.72 15.91
N ALA A 733 4.09 21.54 15.67
CA ALA A 733 3.54 20.53 14.75
C ALA A 733 3.77 19.12 15.29
N LYS A 734 2.93 18.16 14.87
CA LYS A 734 3.00 16.77 15.36
C LYS A 734 4.33 16.08 15.05
N ASP A 735 4.95 16.41 13.93
CA ASP A 735 6.20 15.83 13.46
C ASP A 735 7.45 16.61 13.92
N GLN A 736 7.32 17.62 14.79
CA GLN A 736 8.47 18.46 15.18
C GLN A 736 9.63 17.67 15.83
N TYR A 737 9.31 16.58 16.54
CA TYR A 737 10.31 15.72 17.19
C TYR A 737 11.13 14.88 16.20
N ASP A 738 10.70 14.79 14.94
CA ASP A 738 11.45 14.13 13.89
C ASP A 738 12.68 14.94 13.44
N TYR A 739 12.83 16.20 13.89
CA TYR A 739 13.88 17.15 13.47
C TYR A 739 14.74 17.65 14.65
N PRO A 740 15.47 16.77 15.36
CA PRO A 740 16.30 17.13 16.51
C PRO A 740 17.40 18.16 16.19
N GLU A 741 17.82 18.28 14.93
CA GLU A 741 18.77 19.29 14.46
C GLU A 741 18.29 20.75 14.64
N LEU A 742 16.99 20.98 14.82
CA LEU A 742 16.43 22.32 15.02
C LEU A 742 16.59 22.83 16.46
N ASN A 743 17.02 21.97 17.39
CA ASN A 743 17.14 22.32 18.80
C ASN A 743 18.09 23.50 19.01
N GLY A 744 17.69 24.44 19.87
CA GLY A 744 18.43 25.67 20.17
C GLY A 744 18.30 26.78 19.13
N ALA A 745 17.95 26.48 17.87
CA ALA A 745 17.78 27.48 16.81
C ALA A 745 16.32 27.87 16.54
N VAL A 746 15.39 26.98 16.90
CA VAL A 746 13.95 27.17 16.73
C VAL A 746 13.27 27.13 18.09
N ARG A 747 12.40 28.10 18.34
CA ARG A 747 11.51 28.10 19.50
C ARG A 747 10.10 27.77 19.04
N PHE A 748 9.43 26.87 19.75
CA PHE A 748 8.06 26.47 19.44
C PHE A 748 7.05 27.14 20.38
N PHE A 749 5.90 27.54 19.84
CA PHE A 749 4.71 27.86 20.62
C PHE A 749 3.57 26.87 20.30
N ASN A 750 2.65 26.70 21.24
CA ASN A 750 1.52 25.78 21.14
C ASN A 750 0.62 26.12 19.95
N GLU A 751 0.25 25.08 19.22
CA GLU A 751 -0.65 25.20 18.08
C GLU A 751 -1.95 25.93 18.47
N ASN A 752 -2.38 26.87 17.63
CA ASN A 752 -3.59 27.68 17.83
C ASN A 752 -3.59 28.56 19.10
N SER A 753 -2.44 28.81 19.75
CA SER A 753 -2.37 29.66 20.95
C SER A 753 -1.66 30.99 20.69
N VAL A 754 -2.43 32.08 20.61
CA VAL A 754 -1.89 33.45 20.54
C VAL A 754 -1.17 33.83 21.84
N GLU A 755 -1.74 33.45 22.99
CA GLU A 755 -1.17 33.76 24.30
C GLU A 755 0.23 33.15 24.45
N ASP A 756 0.36 31.88 24.09
CA ASP A 756 1.66 31.20 24.13
C ASP A 756 2.61 31.75 23.06
N MET A 757 2.13 32.07 21.84
CA MET A 757 2.95 32.75 20.83
C MET A 757 3.57 34.04 21.38
N LEU A 758 2.79 34.88 22.07
CA LEU A 758 3.30 36.12 22.66
C LEU A 758 4.32 35.84 23.77
N LEU A 759 4.06 34.86 24.64
CA LEU A 759 5.00 34.47 25.69
C LEU A 759 6.34 33.96 25.12
N GLN A 760 6.28 33.08 24.11
CA GLN A 760 7.48 32.55 23.47
C GLN A 760 8.19 33.61 22.63
N ALA A 761 7.46 34.59 22.05
CA ALA A 761 8.02 35.75 21.38
C ALA A 761 8.82 36.65 22.35
N GLU A 762 8.29 36.95 23.53
CA GLU A 762 9.02 37.68 24.58
C GLU A 762 10.27 36.90 24.99
N THR A 763 10.15 35.58 25.14
CA THR A 763 11.26 34.77 25.64
C THR A 763 12.38 34.58 24.62
N ILE A 764 12.08 34.36 23.33
CA ILE A 764 13.13 34.26 22.29
C ILE A 764 13.88 35.59 22.11
N LEU A 765 13.21 36.74 22.23
CA LEU A 765 13.87 38.04 22.13
C LEU A 765 14.72 38.36 23.36
N ALA A 766 14.26 37.95 24.55
CA ALA A 766 15.02 38.12 25.79
C ALA A 766 16.31 37.30 25.81
N ASP A 767 16.34 36.19 25.07
CA ASP A 767 17.45 35.23 25.03
C ASP A 767 18.10 35.11 23.63
N ILE A 768 17.97 36.16 22.81
CA ILE A 768 18.29 36.10 21.38
C ILE A 768 19.74 35.70 21.10
N ASP A 769 20.69 36.14 21.93
CA ASP A 769 22.12 35.83 21.76
C ASP A 769 22.38 34.32 21.85
N ASN A 770 21.73 33.61 22.78
CA ASN A 770 21.84 32.16 22.92
C ASN A 770 21.27 31.41 21.71
N TYR A 771 20.15 31.88 21.15
CA TYR A 771 19.58 31.31 19.92
C TYR A 771 20.52 31.52 18.73
N VAL A 772 21.12 32.70 18.64
CA VAL A 772 22.06 33.10 17.58
C VAL A 772 23.36 32.29 17.66
N GLU A 773 23.90 32.07 18.85
CA GLU A 773 25.03 31.17 19.08
C GLU A 773 24.70 29.72 18.69
N SER A 774 23.48 29.27 18.99
CA SER A 774 23.01 27.92 18.68
C SER A 774 22.78 27.66 17.19
N LEU A 775 22.62 28.70 16.36
CA LEU A 775 22.42 28.56 14.91
C LEU A 775 23.55 27.77 14.24
N SER A 776 24.80 28.03 14.62
CA SER A 776 25.95 27.33 14.02
C SER A 776 25.94 25.84 14.36
N HIS A 777 25.52 25.49 15.58
CA HIS A 777 25.35 24.10 15.97
C HIS A 777 24.22 23.44 15.17
N SER A 778 23.03 24.07 15.11
CA SER A 778 21.90 23.59 14.33
C SER A 778 22.23 23.41 12.85
N ALA A 779 22.90 24.39 12.24
CA ALA A 779 23.35 24.34 10.84
C ALA A 779 24.29 23.16 10.56
N LYS A 780 25.26 22.92 11.46
CA LYS A 780 26.16 21.77 11.37
C LYS A 780 25.39 20.46 11.42
N ARG A 781 24.50 20.29 12.42
CA ARG A 781 23.69 19.07 12.59
C ARG A 781 22.75 18.83 11.41
N SER A 782 22.13 19.89 10.90
CA SER A 782 21.26 19.86 9.72
C SER A 782 22.03 19.44 8.46
N THR A 783 23.21 19.99 8.23
CA THR A 783 24.10 19.63 7.11
C THR A 783 24.54 18.16 7.20
N GLU A 784 24.99 17.70 8.37
CA GLU A 784 25.40 16.31 8.59
C GLU A 784 24.26 15.32 8.31
N ARG A 785 23.05 15.61 8.80
CA ARG A 785 21.88 14.75 8.60
C ARG A 785 21.45 14.70 7.15
N PHE A 786 21.32 15.87 6.50
CA PHE A 786 20.92 15.97 5.10
C PHE A 786 21.89 15.24 4.18
N ALA A 787 23.20 15.49 4.35
CA ALA A 787 24.26 14.82 3.60
C ALA A 787 24.19 13.30 3.75
N PHE A 788 24.10 12.79 4.98
CA PHE A 788 24.00 11.36 5.25
C PHE A 788 22.76 10.73 4.61
N MET A 789 21.59 11.36 4.76
CA MET A 789 20.33 10.81 4.26
C MET A 789 20.22 10.85 2.73
N LEU A 790 20.78 11.91 2.10
CA LEU A 790 20.87 12.00 0.64
C LEU A 790 21.84 10.94 0.09
N ASP A 791 23.05 10.81 0.66
CA ASP A 791 24.00 9.76 0.26
C ASP A 791 23.42 8.36 0.48
N ARG A 792 22.70 8.15 1.60
CA ARG A 792 22.00 6.90 1.90
C ARG A 792 20.99 6.55 0.82
N ALA A 793 20.22 7.54 0.33
CA ALA A 793 19.27 7.31 -0.75
C ALA A 793 19.97 7.04 -2.09
N LEU A 794 21.01 7.81 -2.44
CA LEU A 794 21.74 7.64 -3.69
C LEU A 794 22.49 6.30 -3.75
N VAL A 795 23.12 5.85 -2.66
CA VAL A 795 23.74 4.52 -2.56
C VAL A 795 22.70 3.42 -2.69
N ALA A 796 21.55 3.55 -2.03
CA ALA A 796 20.46 2.58 -2.13
C ALA A 796 19.91 2.43 -3.56
N LEU A 797 19.91 3.52 -4.32
CA LEU A 797 19.55 3.55 -5.74
C LEU A 797 20.70 3.15 -6.67
N GLY A 798 21.91 2.86 -6.15
CA GLY A 798 23.08 2.58 -6.96
C GLY A 798 23.60 3.79 -7.74
N LEU A 799 23.18 5.01 -7.40
CA LEU A 799 23.61 6.25 -8.05
C LEU A 799 24.88 6.82 -7.42
N LEU A 800 25.29 6.29 -6.27
CA LEU A 800 26.52 6.63 -5.58
C LEU A 800 27.23 5.35 -5.10
N PRO A 801 28.57 5.27 -5.16
CA PRO A 801 29.32 4.15 -4.61
C PRO A 801 29.15 4.00 -3.09
N VAL A 802 29.16 2.76 -2.58
CA VAL A 802 28.94 2.46 -1.16
C VAL A 802 30.04 3.01 -0.24
N GLU A 803 31.22 3.25 -0.79
CA GLU A 803 32.37 3.84 -0.11
C GLU A 803 32.06 5.28 0.32
N LYS A 804 31.19 6.00 -0.39
CA LYS A 804 30.82 7.38 -0.06
C LYS A 804 30.11 7.53 1.28
N LEU A 805 29.35 6.51 1.70
CA LEU A 805 28.75 6.47 3.04
C LEU A 805 29.79 6.25 4.15
N GLN A 806 31.00 5.80 3.81
CA GLN A 806 32.07 5.47 4.75
C GLN A 806 33.11 6.60 4.86
N GLU A 807 33.03 7.64 4.03
CA GLU A 807 33.96 8.78 4.06
C GLU A 807 33.77 9.65 5.31
N ASN A 808 32.57 9.67 5.89
CA ASN A 808 32.25 10.40 7.11
C ASN A 808 31.57 9.49 8.13
N LEU A 809 31.56 9.92 9.40
CA LEU A 809 30.76 9.24 10.42
C LEU A 809 29.27 9.34 10.09
N PRO A 810 28.48 8.29 10.37
CA PRO A 810 27.04 8.35 10.21
C PRO A 810 26.44 9.42 11.12
N TYR A 811 25.33 10.03 10.68
CA TYR A 811 24.58 10.94 11.53
C TYR A 811 23.85 10.16 12.65
N ILE A 812 24.16 10.51 13.89
CA ILE A 812 23.46 10.04 15.10
C ILE A 812 22.96 11.30 15.84
N PRO A 813 21.67 11.40 16.23
CA PRO A 813 21.06 12.59 16.88
C PRO A 813 21.82 13.16 18.08
N HIS A 814 22.42 12.31 18.90
CA HIS A 814 23.35 12.70 19.97
C HIS A 814 24.22 11.49 20.31
N ASP A 815 25.36 11.73 20.96
CA ASP A 815 26.29 10.65 21.27
C ASP A 815 25.67 9.64 22.23
N SER A 816 25.62 8.38 21.82
CA SER A 816 25.14 7.27 22.65
C SER A 816 25.83 5.97 22.25
N ASN A 817 26.12 5.14 23.25
CA ASN A 817 26.62 3.78 23.07
C ASN A 817 25.49 2.74 23.05
N THR A 818 24.22 3.17 23.06
CA THR A 818 23.04 2.30 22.95
C THR A 818 22.21 2.75 21.75
N ILE A 819 22.14 1.91 20.73
CA ILE A 819 21.57 2.26 19.42
C ILE A 819 20.44 1.31 19.05
N ALA A 820 19.30 1.89 18.66
CA ALA A 820 18.23 1.18 17.99
C ALA A 820 18.39 1.29 16.47
N LEU A 821 18.52 0.17 15.77
CA LEU A 821 18.66 0.12 14.32
C LEU A 821 17.28 -0.02 13.66
N SER A 822 16.88 0.97 12.85
CA SER A 822 15.60 0.92 12.12
C SER A 822 15.68 1.62 10.77
N LEU A 823 14.85 1.19 9.82
CA LEU A 823 14.63 1.94 8.59
C LEU A 823 13.47 2.94 8.79
N PRO A 824 13.67 4.25 8.59
CA PRO A 824 12.62 5.25 8.80
C PRO A 824 11.38 5.02 7.93
N GLU A 825 11.54 4.42 6.74
CA GLU A 825 10.43 4.23 5.81
C GLU A 825 9.62 2.95 6.04
N THR A 826 10.00 2.12 7.02
CA THR A 826 9.17 1.00 7.50
C THR A 826 8.35 1.46 8.69
N ILE A 827 7.36 2.33 8.42
CA ILE A 827 6.62 3.11 9.44
C ILE A 827 6.10 2.24 10.59
N SER A 828 5.47 1.09 10.28
CA SER A 828 4.92 0.21 11.32
C SER A 828 6.00 -0.36 12.25
N ARG A 829 7.19 -0.72 11.72
CA ARG A 829 8.32 -1.21 12.54
C ARG A 829 8.91 -0.07 13.37
N ARG A 830 9.09 1.11 12.75
CA ARG A 830 9.59 2.31 13.43
C ARG A 830 8.70 2.74 14.60
N LYS A 831 7.37 2.73 14.43
CA LYS A 831 6.42 3.04 15.49
C LYS A 831 6.48 2.01 16.63
N ALA A 832 6.48 0.72 16.31
CA ALA A 832 6.59 -0.34 17.31
C ALA A 832 7.88 -0.24 18.15
N LEU A 833 9.01 0.12 17.52
CA LEU A 833 10.26 0.42 18.20
C LEU A 833 10.13 1.63 19.14
N MET A 834 9.51 2.72 18.67
CA MET A 834 9.36 3.95 19.45
C MET A 834 8.50 3.76 20.71
N GLU A 835 7.53 2.84 20.69
CA GLU A 835 6.69 2.52 21.85
C GLU A 835 7.45 1.83 22.99
N SER A 836 8.54 1.11 22.67
CA SER A 836 9.33 0.34 23.64
C SER A 836 10.78 0.82 23.76
N MET A 837 11.08 2.05 23.34
CA MET A 837 12.45 2.54 23.27
C MET A 837 13.00 2.87 24.66
N PRO A 838 14.17 2.31 25.06
CA PRO A 838 14.86 2.70 26.29
C PRO A 838 15.25 4.18 26.29
N ARG A 839 15.37 4.79 27.47
CA ARG A 839 15.74 6.21 27.59
C ARG A 839 17.17 6.48 27.16
N SER A 840 18.06 5.49 27.35
CA SER A 840 19.46 5.55 26.94
C SER A 840 19.67 5.38 25.43
N ALA A 841 18.65 4.90 24.71
CA ALA A 841 18.79 4.51 23.31
C ALA A 841 18.58 5.67 22.33
N VAL A 842 19.34 5.65 21.24
CA VAL A 842 19.18 6.56 20.11
C VAL A 842 18.89 5.78 18.84
N ILE A 843 17.97 6.25 18.00
CA ILE A 843 17.70 5.59 16.73
C ILE A 843 18.77 5.97 15.71
N PHE A 844 19.34 4.95 15.06
CA PHE A 844 20.12 5.10 13.86
C PHE A 844 19.27 4.74 12.64
N ASP A 845 19.17 5.67 11.68
CA ASP A 845 18.52 5.46 10.40
C ASP A 845 19.39 4.55 9.53
N GLY A 846 19.11 3.24 9.57
CA GLY A 846 19.94 2.20 8.99
C GLY A 846 20.23 2.40 7.49
N ALA A 847 21.44 2.04 7.07
CA ALA A 847 21.85 2.09 5.68
C ALA A 847 20.97 1.20 4.79
N ARG A 848 20.80 1.61 3.53
CA ARG A 848 19.97 0.89 2.55
C ARG A 848 20.80 0.40 1.39
N TYR A 849 20.45 -0.79 0.91
CA TYR A 849 21.04 -1.38 -0.28
C TYR A 849 20.08 -2.41 -0.90
N SER A 850 20.24 -2.71 -2.19
CA SER A 850 19.58 -3.84 -2.83
C SER A 850 20.63 -4.84 -3.34
N PRO A 851 20.68 -6.08 -2.82
CA PRO A 851 19.76 -6.71 -1.85
C PRO A 851 19.91 -6.19 -0.40
N GLY A 852 18.81 -6.25 0.37
CA GLY A 852 18.70 -5.63 1.71
C GLY A 852 19.69 -6.11 2.78
N TRP A 853 20.18 -7.36 2.70
CA TRP A 853 21.17 -7.88 3.66
C TRP A 853 22.50 -7.13 3.60
N ILE A 854 22.86 -6.54 2.45
CA ILE A 854 24.03 -5.67 2.33
C ILE A 854 23.79 -4.36 3.11
N GLY A 855 22.57 -3.83 3.07
CA GLY A 855 22.19 -2.65 3.86
C GLY A 855 22.30 -2.90 5.38
N CYS A 856 21.90 -4.08 5.84
CA CYS A 856 22.07 -4.50 7.24
C CYS A 856 23.57 -4.57 7.61
N GLY A 857 24.39 -5.31 6.85
CA GLY A 857 25.83 -5.38 7.11
C GLY A 857 26.52 -4.00 7.08
N LEU A 858 26.15 -3.15 6.13
CA LEU A 858 26.64 -1.78 6.04
C LEU A 858 26.24 -0.93 7.25
N SER A 859 25.02 -1.13 7.78
CA SER A 859 24.56 -0.43 8.99
C SER A 859 25.45 -0.76 10.18
N PHE A 860 25.74 -2.04 10.41
CA PHE A 860 26.64 -2.46 11.48
C PHE A 860 28.08 -1.99 11.27
N LYS A 861 28.57 -1.96 10.02
CA LYS A 861 29.87 -1.37 9.70
C LYS A 861 29.95 0.11 10.08
N LEU A 862 28.95 0.90 9.71
CA LEU A 862 28.88 2.33 10.02
C LEU A 862 28.80 2.57 11.54
N LEU A 863 28.00 1.78 12.25
CA LEU A 863 27.90 1.83 13.71
C LEU A 863 29.23 1.45 14.40
N ALA A 864 29.94 0.46 13.87
CA ALA A 864 31.25 0.10 14.37
C ALA A 864 32.29 1.22 14.17
N MET A 865 32.30 1.85 12.99
CA MET A 865 33.14 3.02 12.71
C MET A 865 32.83 4.18 13.66
N TYR A 866 31.54 4.46 13.89
CA TYR A 866 31.06 5.46 14.84
C TYR A 866 31.57 5.20 16.27
N ALA A 867 31.34 3.99 16.80
CA ALA A 867 31.75 3.64 18.16
C ALA A 867 33.27 3.70 18.35
N LEU A 868 34.05 3.24 17.36
CA LEU A 868 35.51 3.32 17.39
C LEU A 868 36.00 4.78 17.36
N ALA A 869 35.41 5.63 16.51
CA ALA A 869 35.78 7.04 16.43
C ALA A 869 35.43 7.82 17.71
N LYS A 870 34.36 7.43 18.40
CA LYS A 870 33.97 7.99 19.71
C LYS A 870 34.69 7.35 20.90
N ASN A 871 35.53 6.35 20.65
CA ASN A 871 36.30 5.63 21.66
C ASN A 871 35.42 5.00 22.75
N PHE A 872 34.25 4.46 22.38
CA PHE A 872 33.45 3.66 23.31
C PHE A 872 34.09 2.30 23.55
N ASP A 873 34.03 1.81 24.79
CA ASP A 873 34.52 0.48 25.16
C ASP A 873 33.63 -0.64 24.60
N TYR A 874 32.33 -0.34 24.48
CA TYR A 874 31.33 -1.21 23.87
C TYR A 874 30.23 -0.40 23.18
N LEU A 875 29.47 -1.07 22.31
CA LEU A 875 28.26 -0.56 21.68
C LEU A 875 27.14 -1.59 21.82
N THR A 876 26.01 -1.19 22.39
CA THR A 876 24.77 -1.98 22.39
C THR A 876 23.96 -1.62 21.16
N VAL A 877 23.57 -2.63 20.37
CA VAL A 877 22.71 -2.46 19.20
C VAL A 877 21.55 -3.44 19.27
N PHE A 878 20.33 -2.94 19.09
CA PHE A 878 19.14 -3.77 18.91
C PHE A 878 18.33 -3.33 17.70
N GLU A 879 17.74 -4.28 16.99
CA GLU A 879 16.92 -4.03 15.80
C GLU A 879 15.48 -3.65 16.17
N ASP A 880 14.73 -3.10 15.22
CA ASP A 880 13.34 -2.67 15.42
C ASP A 880 12.32 -3.81 15.59
N ASP A 881 12.74 -5.07 15.44
CA ASP A 881 11.98 -6.27 15.82
C ASP A 881 12.51 -6.97 17.09
N ALA A 882 13.40 -6.33 17.85
CA ALA A 882 13.77 -6.81 19.19
C ALA A 882 12.60 -6.61 20.18
N LEU A 883 12.34 -7.65 20.99
CA LEU A 883 11.50 -7.55 22.18
C LEU A 883 12.42 -7.39 23.40
N LEU A 884 12.46 -6.19 23.96
CA LEU A 884 13.33 -5.89 25.11
C LEU A 884 12.68 -6.34 26.42
N PRO A 885 13.47 -6.79 27.41
CA PRO A 885 12.95 -7.23 28.69
C PRO A 885 12.36 -6.09 29.51
N ASP A 886 11.41 -6.42 30.38
CA ASP A 886 10.98 -5.52 31.45
C ASP A 886 12.18 -5.08 32.29
N GLN A 887 12.15 -3.82 32.73
CA GLN A 887 13.25 -3.18 33.48
C GLN A 887 14.60 -3.22 32.74
N TYR A 888 14.55 -3.08 31.40
CA TYR A 888 15.72 -3.09 30.51
C TYR A 888 16.96 -2.40 31.08
N GLU A 889 16.85 -1.15 31.55
CA GLU A 889 18.00 -0.37 32.03
C GLU A 889 18.70 -1.05 33.23
N SER A 890 17.94 -1.65 34.16
CA SER A 890 18.51 -2.35 35.32
C SER A 890 19.25 -3.62 34.88
N LYS A 891 18.59 -4.44 34.06
CA LYS A 891 19.18 -5.70 33.56
C LYS A 891 20.42 -5.46 32.72
N MET A 892 20.39 -4.45 31.85
CA MET A 892 21.55 -4.10 31.05
C MET A 892 22.69 -3.57 31.91
N SER A 893 22.40 -2.83 32.98
CA SER A 893 23.43 -2.38 33.92
C SER A 893 24.09 -3.56 34.64
N GLU A 894 23.33 -4.57 35.05
CA GLU A 894 23.84 -5.82 35.65
C GLU A 894 24.72 -6.59 34.66
N ILE A 895 24.26 -6.77 33.42
CA ILE A 895 25.03 -7.47 32.36
C ILE A 895 26.32 -6.73 32.05
N ILE A 896 26.28 -5.41 31.91
CA ILE A 896 27.48 -4.59 31.64
C ILE A 896 28.44 -4.67 32.84
N GLY A 897 27.94 -4.65 34.07
CA GLY A 897 28.74 -4.85 35.27
C GLY A 897 29.45 -6.20 35.29
N TYR A 898 28.72 -7.27 34.97
CA TYR A 898 29.27 -8.62 34.82
C TYR A 898 30.34 -8.68 33.73
N LEU A 899 30.06 -8.19 32.52
CA LEU A 899 31.00 -8.20 31.40
C LEU A 899 32.26 -7.35 31.66
N THR A 900 32.16 -6.31 32.48
CA THR A 900 33.29 -5.44 32.83
C THR A 900 34.19 -6.06 33.90
N THR A 901 33.62 -6.84 34.83
CA THR A 901 34.35 -7.45 35.96
C THR A 901 34.86 -8.87 35.66
N ARG A 902 34.33 -9.51 34.62
CA ARG A 902 34.76 -10.83 34.15
C ARG A 902 36.23 -10.85 33.73
N SER A 903 37.00 -11.84 34.22
CA SER A 903 38.41 -12.04 33.87
C SER A 903 38.60 -12.71 32.51
N ASP A 904 37.66 -13.57 32.14
CA ASP A 904 37.63 -14.30 30.88
C ASP A 904 37.37 -13.36 29.70
N LYS A 905 38.04 -13.62 28.57
CA LYS A 905 37.86 -12.85 27.35
C LYS A 905 36.42 -12.98 26.82
N TRP A 906 35.83 -11.85 26.43
CA TRP A 906 34.63 -11.79 25.60
C TRP A 906 34.86 -10.84 24.41
N ASP A 907 34.08 -11.01 23.35
CA ASP A 907 34.05 -10.13 22.17
C ASP A 907 32.63 -9.58 21.95
N ILE A 908 31.62 -10.45 22.07
CA ILE A 908 30.21 -10.10 21.90
C ILE A 908 29.40 -10.67 23.06
N PHE A 909 28.46 -9.91 23.59
CA PHE A 909 27.35 -10.45 24.36
C PHE A 909 26.12 -10.53 23.47
N SER A 910 25.51 -11.71 23.37
CA SER A 910 24.29 -11.91 22.58
C SER A 910 23.08 -12.01 23.49
N GLY A 911 22.12 -11.11 23.30
CA GLY A 911 20.88 -11.11 24.06
C GLY A 911 19.90 -12.21 23.62
N LEU A 912 20.08 -12.73 22.40
CA LEU A 912 19.29 -13.80 21.79
C LEU A 912 20.04 -14.43 20.61
N MET A 913 20.02 -15.77 20.51
CA MET A 913 20.50 -16.50 19.35
C MET A 913 19.33 -17.12 18.56
N ALA A 914 19.33 -16.94 17.24
CA ALA A 914 18.28 -17.46 16.37
C ALA A 914 18.48 -18.95 16.02
N GLU A 915 19.74 -19.40 15.97
CA GLU A 915 20.12 -20.80 15.77
C GLU A 915 21.47 -21.09 16.42
N VAL A 916 21.71 -22.36 16.77
CA VAL A 916 23.01 -22.87 17.23
C VAL A 916 23.60 -23.72 16.11
N HIS A 917 24.83 -23.43 15.69
CA HIS A 917 25.50 -24.23 14.66
C HIS A 917 25.92 -25.58 15.24
N PRO A 918 25.85 -26.69 14.47
CA PRO A 918 26.26 -28.01 14.97
C PRO A 918 27.70 -28.06 15.51
N ASP A 919 28.59 -27.24 14.93
CA ASP A 919 30.00 -27.14 15.36
C ASP A 919 30.25 -26.11 16.49
N THR A 920 29.20 -25.50 17.06
CA THR A 920 29.35 -24.55 18.17
C THR A 920 29.96 -25.25 19.39
N LYS A 921 30.99 -24.64 19.99
CA LYS A 921 31.66 -25.15 21.18
C LYS A 921 31.43 -24.23 22.37
N ILE A 922 31.10 -24.82 23.52
CA ILE A 922 31.14 -24.13 24.80
C ILE A 922 32.60 -24.02 25.26
N LEU A 923 33.06 -22.79 25.46
CA LEU A 923 34.40 -22.44 25.95
C LEU A 923 34.42 -22.39 27.48
N SER A 924 33.43 -21.72 28.08
CA SER A 924 33.23 -21.70 29.54
C SER A 924 31.76 -21.49 29.89
N VAL A 925 31.38 -21.88 31.11
CA VAL A 925 30.06 -21.63 31.70
C VAL A 925 30.26 -21.03 33.08
N GLU A 926 29.58 -19.92 33.36
CA GLU A 926 29.62 -19.20 34.63
C GLU A 926 28.19 -18.99 35.14
N VAL A 927 28.01 -18.96 36.47
CA VAL A 927 26.75 -18.56 37.09
C VAL A 927 27.03 -17.31 37.91
N HIS A 928 26.35 -16.21 37.57
CA HIS A 928 26.49 -14.92 38.23
C HIS A 928 25.09 -14.38 38.53
N ASP A 929 24.85 -14.02 39.80
CA ASP A 929 23.55 -13.54 40.30
C ASP A 929 22.34 -14.41 39.89
N GLY A 930 22.55 -15.74 39.87
CA GLY A 930 21.52 -16.71 39.53
C GLY A 930 21.24 -16.86 38.03
N ILE A 931 21.96 -16.13 37.17
CA ILE A 931 21.88 -16.26 35.71
C ILE A 931 23.06 -17.10 35.22
N MET A 932 22.78 -18.06 34.34
CA MET A 932 23.80 -18.86 33.67
C MET A 932 24.29 -18.13 32.43
N TYR A 933 25.60 -17.92 32.32
CA TYR A 933 26.27 -17.35 31.17
C TYR A 933 27.15 -18.40 30.51
N ALA A 934 26.87 -18.73 29.25
CA ALA A 934 27.70 -19.60 28.44
C ALA A 934 28.56 -18.77 27.48
N THR A 935 29.85 -19.05 27.41
CA THR A 935 30.75 -18.49 26.40
C THR A 935 30.91 -19.49 25.27
N VAL A 936 30.58 -19.10 24.05
CA VAL A 936 30.64 -19.94 22.84
C VAL A 936 31.54 -19.33 21.77
N ASP A 937 32.04 -20.17 20.87
CA ASP A 937 32.96 -19.75 19.81
C ASP A 937 32.29 -19.13 18.58
N ARG A 938 30.96 -19.22 18.47
CA ARG A 938 30.17 -18.85 17.29
C ARG A 938 28.75 -18.43 17.64
N MET A 939 28.19 -17.52 16.86
CA MET A 939 26.79 -17.08 17.00
C MET A 939 26.10 -16.82 15.66
N VAL A 940 24.76 -16.82 15.67
CA VAL A 940 23.90 -16.42 14.56
C VAL A 940 22.72 -15.63 15.12
N SER A 941 22.79 -14.30 15.05
CA SER A 941 21.72 -13.33 15.36
C SER A 941 22.31 -11.92 15.46
N SER A 942 21.58 -10.91 14.97
CA SER A 942 21.89 -9.49 15.13
C SER A 942 20.86 -8.73 15.99
N VAL A 943 19.83 -9.42 16.49
CA VAL A 943 18.59 -8.81 17.03
C VAL A 943 18.86 -7.87 18.20
N CYS A 944 19.69 -8.27 19.17
CA CYS A 944 20.03 -7.46 20.34
C CYS A 944 21.36 -7.92 20.93
N ASN A 945 22.44 -7.18 20.70
CA ASN A 945 23.80 -7.57 21.06
C ASN A 945 24.60 -6.40 21.65
N ILE A 946 25.61 -6.70 22.47
CA ILE A 946 26.65 -5.77 22.93
C ILE A 946 27.97 -6.17 22.29
N TYR A 947 28.61 -5.24 21.59
CA TYR A 947 29.87 -5.45 20.90
C TYR A 947 30.98 -4.68 21.61
N ASN A 948 32.03 -5.35 22.09
CA ASN A 948 33.17 -4.62 22.65
C ASN A 948 34.10 -4.08 21.54
N LYS A 949 35.14 -3.35 21.96
CA LYS A 949 36.14 -2.77 21.05
C LYS A 949 36.80 -3.75 20.09
N SER A 950 37.03 -5.01 20.51
CA SER A 950 37.59 -6.07 19.66
C SER A 950 36.60 -6.44 18.55
N ALA A 951 35.35 -6.73 18.90
CA ALA A 951 34.30 -7.04 17.94
C ALA A 951 34.03 -5.86 16.97
N LEU A 952 33.96 -4.63 17.48
CA LEU A 952 33.80 -3.42 16.65
C LEU A 952 34.95 -3.26 15.63
N GLY A 953 36.18 -3.61 16.03
CA GLY A 953 37.34 -3.66 15.13
C GLY A 953 37.21 -4.68 14.00
N LEU A 954 36.47 -5.77 14.21
CA LEU A 954 36.17 -6.77 13.17
C LEU A 954 34.98 -6.35 12.30
N LEU A 955 33.94 -5.74 12.89
CA LEU A 955 32.75 -5.28 12.18
C LEU A 955 33.05 -4.11 11.23
N SER A 956 33.95 -3.20 11.63
CA SER A 956 34.38 -2.08 10.78
C SER A 956 35.11 -2.53 9.50
N LYS A 957 35.55 -3.79 9.43
CA LYS A 957 36.23 -4.39 8.26
C LYS A 957 35.29 -5.19 7.34
N TRP A 958 33.99 -5.26 7.65
CA TRP A 958 33.04 -5.96 6.80
C TRP A 958 33.05 -5.39 5.37
N ASP A 959 33.02 -6.28 4.38
CA ASP A 959 33.18 -5.94 2.96
C ASP A 959 31.81 -5.86 2.26
N PRO A 960 31.31 -4.65 1.91
CA PRO A 960 30.06 -4.50 1.20
C PRO A 960 30.09 -4.99 -0.25
N THR A 961 31.29 -5.20 -0.84
CA THR A 961 31.45 -5.63 -2.23
C THR A 961 31.40 -7.15 -2.39
N ASN A 962 31.52 -7.90 -1.28
CA ASN A 962 31.36 -9.34 -1.28
C ASN A 962 29.88 -9.71 -1.26
N HIS A 963 29.34 -10.11 -2.41
CA HIS A 963 27.92 -10.43 -2.58
C HIS A 963 27.56 -11.91 -2.26
N ASP A 964 28.46 -12.70 -1.67
CA ASP A 964 28.18 -14.07 -1.24
C ASP A 964 27.31 -14.08 0.03
N VAL A 965 25.99 -14.18 -0.15
CA VAL A 965 25.03 -14.19 0.97
C VAL A 965 25.25 -15.33 1.97
N VAL A 966 25.85 -16.46 1.55
CA VAL A 966 26.05 -17.61 2.45
C VAL A 966 27.20 -17.35 3.41
N LYS A 967 28.17 -16.51 3.02
CA LYS A 967 29.36 -16.21 3.82
C LYS A 967 29.36 -14.81 4.42
N ASN A 968 28.76 -13.84 3.73
CA ASN A 968 28.94 -12.42 3.99
C ASN A 968 27.68 -11.70 4.48
N ALA A 969 26.52 -12.36 4.48
CA ALA A 969 25.37 -11.85 5.27
C ALA A 969 25.82 -11.65 6.71
N PHE A 970 25.38 -10.57 7.38
CA PHE A 970 25.96 -10.13 8.65
C PHE A 970 26.07 -11.26 9.70
N ASP A 971 25.00 -12.01 9.93
CA ASP A 971 25.02 -13.15 10.87
C ASP A 971 25.98 -14.27 10.45
N ARG A 972 26.11 -14.52 9.14
CA ARG A 972 27.03 -15.52 8.58
C ARG A 972 28.48 -15.07 8.62
N TYR A 973 28.72 -13.77 8.44
CA TYR A 973 30.04 -13.17 8.64
C TYR A 973 30.47 -13.35 10.09
N LEU A 974 29.62 -12.99 11.05
CA LEU A 974 29.87 -13.20 12.48
C LEU A 974 30.14 -14.67 12.82
N GLN A 975 29.31 -15.60 12.33
CA GLN A 975 29.48 -17.05 12.55
C GLN A 975 30.83 -17.59 12.09
N ASN A 976 31.42 -16.99 11.05
CA ASN A 976 32.65 -17.45 10.41
C ASN A 976 33.91 -16.73 10.94
N LEU A 977 33.77 -15.75 11.84
CA LEU A 977 34.93 -15.10 12.45
C LEU A 977 35.68 -16.10 13.36
N PRO A 978 37.00 -16.26 13.18
CA PRO A 978 37.77 -17.16 14.03
C PRO A 978 38.00 -16.56 15.42
N ASN A 979 38.08 -17.43 16.44
CA ASN A 979 38.43 -17.07 17.83
C ASN A 979 37.50 -16.04 18.50
N LEU A 980 36.24 -16.00 18.09
CA LEU A 980 35.22 -15.15 18.69
C LEU A 980 34.80 -15.72 20.05
N HIS A 981 34.69 -14.87 21.08
CA HIS A 981 34.18 -15.25 22.40
C HIS A 981 32.81 -14.60 22.61
N VAL A 982 31.74 -15.36 22.40
CA VAL A 982 30.37 -14.86 22.51
C VAL A 982 29.77 -15.30 23.84
N VAL A 983 29.43 -14.35 24.68
CA VAL A 983 28.72 -14.59 25.94
C VAL A 983 27.22 -14.57 25.68
N VAL A 984 26.49 -15.58 26.13
CA VAL A 984 25.03 -15.66 26.03
C VAL A 984 24.44 -16.03 27.38
N ALA A 985 23.40 -15.30 27.79
CA ALA A 985 22.63 -15.63 29.00
C ALA A 985 21.61 -16.73 28.71
N ILE A 986 21.41 -17.63 29.67
CA ILE A 986 20.40 -18.70 29.62
C ILE A 986 19.52 -18.55 30.87
N PRO A 987 18.22 -18.21 30.73
CA PRO A 987 17.50 -17.97 29.47
C PRO A 987 17.95 -16.66 28.76
N PHE A 988 17.60 -16.53 27.48
CA PHE A 988 17.85 -15.34 26.69
C PHE A 988 17.17 -14.10 27.33
N ILE A 989 17.82 -12.95 27.23
CA ILE A 989 17.34 -11.71 27.84
C ILE A 989 16.43 -10.90 26.92
N ALA A 990 16.52 -11.13 25.61
CA ALA A 990 15.73 -10.47 24.59
C ALA A 990 14.87 -11.49 23.87
N GLY A 991 13.72 -11.05 23.38
CA GLY A 991 12.87 -11.79 22.46
C GLY A 991 12.87 -11.19 21.06
N HIS A 992 11.97 -11.68 20.23
CA HIS A 992 11.81 -11.25 18.85
C HIS A 992 10.32 -11.03 18.54
N ARG A 993 9.97 -9.90 17.93
CA ARG A 993 8.60 -9.52 17.56
C ARG A 993 8.14 -10.34 16.35
N GLU A 994 7.29 -11.33 16.60
CA GLU A 994 6.80 -12.28 15.58
C GLU A 994 5.73 -11.67 14.65
N GLU A 995 5.04 -10.64 15.12
CA GLU A 995 3.97 -9.93 14.43
C GLU A 995 4.44 -9.06 13.25
N LEU A 996 5.75 -8.82 13.13
CA LEU A 996 6.34 -7.96 12.11
C LEU A 996 6.78 -8.73 10.85
N ASN A 997 6.85 -8.04 9.71
CA ASN A 997 7.40 -8.58 8.46
C ASN A 997 8.89 -8.29 8.36
N SER A 998 9.71 -9.29 8.03
CA SER A 998 11.16 -9.14 7.80
C SER A 998 11.47 -8.21 6.63
N THR A 999 12.27 -7.17 6.88
CA THR A 999 12.79 -6.24 5.85
C THR A 999 13.88 -6.85 4.98
N LEU A 1000 14.60 -7.85 5.49
CA LEU A 1000 15.66 -8.58 4.79
C LEU A 1000 15.11 -9.62 3.81
N TRP A 1001 14.07 -10.35 4.23
CA TRP A 1001 13.63 -11.55 3.53
C TRP A 1001 12.20 -11.48 2.98
N GLY A 1002 11.41 -10.48 3.38
CA GLY A 1002 10.06 -10.23 2.86
C GLY A 1002 9.00 -11.25 3.29
N PHE A 1003 9.13 -11.86 4.47
CA PHE A 1003 8.16 -12.77 5.07
C PHE A 1003 7.88 -12.42 6.55
N GLN A 1004 6.72 -12.82 7.09
CA GLN A 1004 6.35 -12.65 8.52
C GLN A 1004 7.27 -13.41 9.48
N ASN A 1005 7.62 -12.77 10.59
CA ASN A 1005 8.61 -13.21 11.57
C ASN A 1005 8.19 -14.43 12.42
N GLU A 1006 6.95 -14.93 12.31
CA GLU A 1006 6.41 -16.12 13.01
C GLU A 1006 7.29 -17.40 12.94
N ARG A 1007 8.21 -17.49 11.97
CA ARG A 1007 9.11 -18.65 11.83
C ARG A 1007 10.25 -18.68 12.85
N TYR A 1008 10.56 -17.55 13.48
CA TYR A 1008 11.73 -17.44 14.36
C TYR A 1008 11.46 -17.96 15.78
N GLY A 1009 10.23 -17.86 16.29
CA GLY A 1009 9.88 -18.30 17.66
C GLY A 1009 10.32 -19.73 18.00
N PRO A 1010 9.87 -20.74 17.22
CA PRO A 1010 10.28 -22.12 17.46
C PRO A 1010 11.81 -22.34 17.32
N MET A 1011 12.47 -21.60 16.43
CA MET A 1011 13.92 -21.70 16.23
C MET A 1011 14.70 -21.13 17.42
N ILE A 1012 14.28 -19.97 17.94
CA ILE A 1012 14.86 -19.33 19.12
C ILE A 1012 14.70 -20.23 20.35
N ALA A 1013 13.49 -20.76 20.58
CA ALA A 1013 13.24 -21.68 21.69
C ALA A 1013 14.08 -22.96 21.59
N GLN A 1014 14.26 -23.49 20.38
CA GLN A 1014 15.15 -24.62 20.14
C GLN A 1014 16.63 -24.27 20.40
N ALA A 1015 17.07 -23.08 19.97
CA ALA A 1015 18.44 -22.61 20.18
C ALA A 1015 18.76 -22.45 21.67
N GLU A 1016 17.85 -21.86 22.45
CA GLU A 1016 18.00 -21.73 23.90
C GLU A 1016 18.13 -23.11 24.57
N LYS A 1017 17.23 -24.04 24.24
CA LYS A 1017 17.28 -25.41 24.76
C LYS A 1017 18.60 -26.12 24.41
N GLN A 1018 19.07 -25.98 23.17
CA GLN A 1018 20.34 -26.57 22.74
C GLN A 1018 21.55 -25.98 23.49
N LEU A 1019 21.58 -24.67 23.69
CA LEU A 1019 22.63 -24.02 24.49
C LEU A 1019 22.60 -24.48 25.95
N GLN A 1020 21.40 -24.61 26.53
CA GLN A 1020 21.26 -25.15 27.88
C GLN A 1020 21.81 -26.58 27.98
N GLU A 1021 21.43 -27.47 27.06
CA GLU A 1021 21.93 -28.85 27.02
C GLU A 1021 23.47 -28.91 26.88
N LEU A 1022 24.04 -28.07 26.01
CA LEU A 1022 25.49 -27.99 25.81
C LEU A 1022 26.21 -27.43 27.06
N ALA A 1023 25.64 -26.42 27.71
CA ALA A 1023 26.19 -25.83 28.93
C ALA A 1023 26.18 -26.83 30.10
N GLU A 1024 25.07 -27.56 30.29
CA GLU A 1024 24.95 -28.61 31.30
C GLU A 1024 25.94 -29.78 31.04
N GLN A 1025 26.13 -30.17 29.78
CA GLN A 1025 27.14 -31.17 29.40
C GLN A 1025 28.55 -30.70 29.72
N TRP A 1026 28.85 -29.43 29.46
CA TRP A 1026 30.14 -28.83 29.77
C TRP A 1026 30.40 -28.82 31.28
N LEU A 1027 29.40 -28.43 32.09
CA LEU A 1027 29.49 -28.44 33.56
C LEU A 1027 29.76 -29.86 34.08
N LYS A 1028 28.99 -30.87 33.63
CA LYS A 1028 29.18 -32.27 34.02
C LYS A 1028 30.57 -32.79 33.68
N LYS A 1029 31.10 -32.46 32.50
CA LYS A 1029 32.43 -32.88 32.07
C LYS A 1029 33.53 -32.23 32.93
N ASN A 1030 33.36 -30.97 33.30
CA ASN A 1030 34.35 -30.24 34.09
C ASN A 1030 34.28 -30.57 35.60
N GLU A 1031 33.11 -30.87 36.15
CA GLU A 1031 32.96 -31.43 37.50
C GLU A 1031 33.62 -32.81 37.62
N GLN A 1032 33.51 -33.66 36.59
CA GLN A 1032 34.18 -34.96 36.57
C GLN A 1032 35.71 -34.85 36.46
N SER A 1033 36.25 -33.82 35.80
CA SER A 1033 37.71 -33.59 35.78
C SER A 1033 38.27 -33.05 37.10
N VAL A 1034 37.45 -32.36 37.92
CA VAL A 1034 37.85 -31.89 39.27
C VAL A 1034 37.79 -33.01 40.32
N LEU A 1035 37.00 -34.07 40.08
CA LEU A 1035 36.94 -35.26 40.94
C LEU A 1035 38.01 -36.32 40.61
N VAL A 1036 38.73 -36.18 39.49
CA VAL A 1036 39.78 -37.12 39.02
C VAL A 1036 41.20 -36.50 39.07
N SER A 1037 41.31 -35.20 39.36
CA SER A 1037 42.55 -34.51 39.76
C SER A 1037 42.66 -34.43 41.27
#